data_AF-Q961W2-F1
#
_entry.id   AF-Q961W2-F1
#
_cell.length_a   1.000
_cell.length_b   1.000
_cell.length_c   1.000
_cell.angle_alpha   90.00
_cell.angle_beta   90.00
_cell.angle_gamma   90.00
#
_symmetry.space_group_name_H-M   'P 1'
#
loop_
_entity.id
_entity.type
_entity.pdbx_description
1 polymer ?
#
loop_
_entity_poly.entity_id
_entity_poly.type
_entity_poly.pdbx_seq_one_letter_code
_entity_poly.pdbx_strand_id
1 'polypeptide(L)'
;MGSPLTSPVSKNGYESSRTVEKSSTYKSTSNYVTDSNIRASPSLYGTAERLRRTGSPEPRIDHSSNVRVSSMKPASARRDSWDVINKTKHMLSHNSLESLANMTEKQLNTELQYNRPDLDHETHRNTQYNKFALHKQQQQQSDYRRDSPDDGERYKPSAITVKSHSNNTYTDKSGGYTKTVKESSEHVVTESNGHGPSPGYGYSSLSRFRPIDGNATGARAIRVQDIPNGSIGRPVEFEIDGSRAGSGNLEILVNGGRVTSSVRSLGGQRFIASFTPHEHGTHTVQITFNGETVPGSPWHAEIMSSPGLTALGESTRLVPANTPAVFEILPPPGQSLSKGECVATVLTPSKSKLNARVTHEAANGAARIEFVPTEVGTHVIDASINGTKIAGGPLIAKVYDSSLIQVTEVNGGVVGQACQFRVDASAAGEGQLEISINEGEVPNHVQVVGGGRCLVSFTPEQAKSHLIDIKFNGETVRGCPFVCAVADTSRVLLNLSNLELIPVNRPSSFHITVSGGGAAELAVSVRGPQGELPVRVTGDIHAGFTAEFTPTTVGGHSINVEYNGFAVQGTPFLAKSYDASKVVVGSVSRGTMGRPVQFTVDAGDAGEGNLEITISAKGQNIPTQVHPQGSARFSVSFVPTESCEHTINVSFNKMPVPGCPITVSISGGVAGPQVSLGGPGPVHQTNSFVINHNGGRLEDIEVNVEGRRNLLY
;
A
#
# COMPACT_ATOMS: atom_id res chain seq x y z
N MET A 1 54.93 26.52 -35.59
CA MET A 1 55.99 25.58 -35.99
C MET A 1 55.98 24.45 -34.96
N GLY A 2 55.82 23.17 -35.28
CA GLY A 2 55.43 22.53 -36.54
C GLY A 2 55.02 21.07 -36.28
N SER A 3 54.16 20.50 -37.12
CA SER A 3 53.81 19.07 -37.10
C SER A 3 54.96 18.22 -37.69
N PRO A 4 54.97 16.89 -37.48
CA PRO A 4 54.30 15.98 -38.43
C PRO A 4 53.55 14.82 -37.69
N LEU A 5 52.51 14.14 -38.21
CA LEU A 5 52.39 13.34 -39.45
C LEU A 5 53.46 12.20 -39.50
N THR A 6 53.20 10.92 -39.77
CA THR A 6 51.98 10.17 -40.17
C THR A 6 52.13 8.67 -39.83
N SER A 7 51.03 7.91 -39.93
CA SER A 7 50.92 6.43 -39.88
C SER A 7 51.70 5.72 -41.04
N PRO A 8 51.86 4.36 -41.15
CA PRO A 8 50.75 3.37 -41.29
C PRO A 8 50.99 1.86 -40.93
N VAL A 9 49.96 1.03 -41.21
CA VAL A 9 49.92 -0.46 -41.47
C VAL A 9 49.93 -1.48 -40.30
N SER A 10 48.70 -1.82 -39.86
CA SER A 10 48.00 -3.13 -40.01
C SER A 10 48.65 -4.52 -39.78
N LYS A 11 47.85 -5.35 -39.07
CA LYS A 11 47.57 -6.81 -39.19
C LYS A 11 48.31 -7.85 -38.31
N ASN A 12 47.53 -8.32 -37.32
CA ASN A 12 47.18 -9.72 -36.98
C ASN A 12 48.25 -10.74 -36.55
N GLY A 13 48.07 -11.28 -35.34
CA GLY A 13 48.68 -12.52 -34.87
C GLY A 13 48.14 -12.97 -33.50
N TYR A 14 47.23 -13.95 -33.50
CA TYR A 14 46.82 -14.79 -32.35
C TYR A 14 48.04 -15.38 -31.61
N GLU A 15 48.01 -15.87 -30.37
CA GLU A 15 47.07 -15.89 -29.23
C GLU A 15 47.74 -16.72 -28.12
N SER A 16 47.54 -16.42 -26.82
CA SER A 16 47.68 -17.31 -25.63
C SER A 16 48.03 -16.51 -24.37
N SER A 17 47.02 -16.11 -23.59
CA SER A 17 47.23 -15.54 -22.26
C SER A 17 47.36 -16.66 -21.21
N ARG A 18 48.47 -16.68 -20.47
CA ARG A 18 48.56 -17.40 -19.20
C ARG A 18 47.83 -16.61 -18.13
N THR A 19 46.89 -17.24 -17.44
CA THR A 19 46.35 -16.73 -16.18
C THR A 19 47.46 -16.59 -15.14
N VAL A 20 47.54 -15.41 -14.52
CA VAL A 20 48.40 -15.14 -13.37
C VAL A 20 47.49 -14.89 -12.18
N GLU A 21 47.44 -15.85 -11.26
CA GLU A 21 46.86 -15.61 -9.95
C GLU A 21 47.76 -14.64 -9.16
N LYS A 22 47.15 -13.62 -8.56
CA LYS A 22 47.78 -12.81 -7.51
C LYS A 22 46.80 -12.66 -6.35
N SER A 23 47.09 -13.37 -5.28
CA SER A 23 46.50 -13.14 -3.96
C SER A 23 47.54 -12.46 -3.06
N SER A 24 47.07 -11.55 -2.19
CA SER A 24 47.88 -10.89 -1.15
C SER A 24 46.91 -10.45 -0.04
N THR A 25 46.60 -11.35 0.90
CA THR A 25 47.24 -11.46 2.23
C THR A 25 47.03 -10.28 3.17
N TYR A 26 46.31 -10.53 4.27
CA TYR A 26 46.68 -10.03 5.59
C TYR A 26 46.88 -11.21 6.54
N LYS A 27 47.87 -11.12 7.45
CA LYS A 27 48.32 -12.22 8.30
C LYS A 27 47.76 -12.13 9.73
N SER A 28 47.62 -13.28 10.38
CA SER A 28 47.96 -13.49 11.79
C SER A 28 48.34 -14.96 12.02
N THR A 29 49.45 -15.19 12.74
CA THR A 29 50.10 -16.49 13.06
C THR A 29 49.29 -17.29 14.10
N SER A 30 49.05 -18.62 13.98
CA SER A 30 49.95 -19.80 14.05
C SER A 30 50.54 -20.06 15.47
N ASN A 31 50.75 -21.28 15.99
CA ASN A 31 51.05 -22.59 15.38
C ASN A 31 50.47 -23.77 16.20
N TYR A 32 50.22 -24.94 15.57
CA TYR A 32 51.07 -26.15 15.69
C TYR A 32 50.70 -27.20 14.63
N VAL A 33 51.62 -28.13 14.33
CA VAL A 33 51.61 -29.05 13.16
C VAL A 33 51.84 -30.50 13.64
N THR A 34 51.20 -31.50 12.99
CA THR A 34 51.86 -32.72 12.43
C THR A 34 50.87 -33.69 11.74
N ASP A 35 51.05 -33.83 10.41
CA ASP A 35 51.17 -35.07 9.62
C ASP A 35 50.14 -36.25 9.57
N SER A 36 49.75 -36.54 8.30
CA SER A 36 49.93 -37.81 7.56
C SER A 36 48.73 -38.67 7.09
N ASN A 37 48.60 -38.74 5.75
CA ASN A 37 48.29 -39.88 4.85
C ASN A 37 47.35 -41.04 5.29
N ILE A 38 46.39 -41.41 4.41
CA ILE A 38 46.46 -42.63 3.54
C ILE A 38 45.22 -42.80 2.61
N ARG A 39 45.56 -43.21 1.39
CA ARG A 39 44.81 -43.66 0.19
C ARG A 39 43.90 -44.91 0.38
N ALA A 40 42.69 -44.93 -0.21
CA ALA A 40 42.11 -46.10 -0.93
C ALA A 40 40.73 -45.86 -1.60
N SER A 41 40.48 -46.58 -2.69
CA SER A 41 39.19 -46.83 -3.40
C SER A 41 39.38 -48.15 -4.21
N PRO A 42 38.46 -48.66 -5.06
CA PRO A 42 36.98 -48.61 -5.13
C PRO A 42 36.38 -50.05 -5.35
N SER A 43 35.17 -50.18 -5.94
CA SER A 43 34.65 -51.25 -6.86
C SER A 43 33.27 -51.86 -6.49
N LEU A 44 32.40 -52.42 -7.38
CA LEU A 44 32.09 -52.28 -8.83
C LEU A 44 30.80 -53.11 -9.19
N TYR A 45 30.21 -52.90 -10.39
CA TYR A 45 29.12 -53.69 -11.06
C TYR A 45 27.74 -53.74 -10.35
N GLY A 46 26.57 -54.02 -10.95
CA GLY A 46 26.10 -54.36 -12.31
C GLY A 46 24.65 -54.92 -12.20
N THR A 47 23.74 -55.00 -13.18
CA THR A 47 23.64 -54.61 -14.62
C THR A 47 22.13 -54.49 -15.00
N ALA A 48 21.78 -54.11 -16.25
CA ALA A 48 20.38 -53.90 -16.71
C ALA A 48 19.69 -55.18 -17.26
N GLU A 49 18.34 -55.24 -17.27
CA GLU A 49 17.51 -55.22 -18.50
C GLU A 49 15.96 -55.18 -18.23
N ARG A 50 15.14 -55.33 -19.28
CA ARG A 50 13.74 -54.81 -19.41
C ARG A 50 12.88 -55.77 -20.26
N LEU A 51 11.60 -56.08 -19.89
CA LEU A 51 10.42 -56.23 -20.81
C LEU A 51 9.12 -56.88 -20.22
N ARG A 52 8.01 -56.09 -20.26
CA ARG A 52 6.60 -56.39 -20.65
C ARG A 52 5.70 -57.53 -20.08
N ARG A 53 4.51 -57.09 -19.58
CA ARG A 53 3.11 -57.59 -19.78
C ARG A 53 2.74 -59.01 -19.24
N THR A 54 1.51 -59.38 -18.84
CA THR A 54 0.10 -58.93 -19.04
C THR A 54 -0.80 -59.28 -17.82
N GLY A 55 -1.97 -58.63 -17.65
CA GLY A 55 -3.20 -59.29 -17.14
C GLY A 55 -3.91 -58.67 -15.91
N SER A 56 -5.17 -58.23 -16.08
CA SER A 56 -6.11 -57.83 -15.01
C SER A 56 -7.10 -58.97 -14.67
N PRO A 57 -7.88 -58.92 -13.56
CA PRO A 57 -9.13 -58.12 -13.52
C PRO A 57 -9.47 -57.45 -12.15
N GLU A 58 -10.45 -56.53 -12.16
CA GLU A 58 -11.06 -55.89 -10.97
C GLU A 58 -12.00 -56.84 -10.19
N PRO A 59 -12.46 -56.46 -8.97
CA PRO A 59 -13.77 -55.78 -8.91
C PRO A 59 -13.83 -54.54 -7.99
N ARG A 60 -14.85 -53.69 -8.23
CA ARG A 60 -15.14 -52.44 -7.51
C ARG A 60 -15.94 -52.64 -6.22
N ILE A 61 -15.72 -51.79 -5.21
CA ILE A 61 -16.73 -51.35 -4.23
C ILE A 61 -16.52 -49.85 -3.92
N ASP A 62 -17.60 -49.07 -3.93
CA ASP A 62 -17.69 -47.66 -3.49
C ASP A 62 -18.45 -47.61 -2.15
N HIS A 63 -18.09 -46.71 -1.22
CA HIS A 63 -19.02 -46.10 -0.27
C HIS A 63 -18.44 -44.79 0.33
N SER A 64 -19.18 -43.69 0.16
CA SER A 64 -18.86 -42.37 0.71
C SER A 64 -19.28 -42.19 2.18
N SER A 65 -18.83 -41.12 2.84
CA SER A 65 -19.32 -40.71 4.17
C SER A 65 -19.23 -39.19 4.36
N ASN A 66 -20.39 -38.54 4.51
CA ASN A 66 -20.52 -37.12 4.86
C ASN A 66 -20.44 -36.92 6.38
N VAL A 67 -19.78 -35.86 6.84
CA VAL A 67 -19.83 -35.40 8.25
C VAL A 67 -20.43 -34.00 8.32
N ARG A 68 -21.49 -33.86 9.13
CA ARG A 68 -22.08 -32.55 9.49
C ARG A 68 -21.41 -32.00 10.75
N VAL A 69 -21.25 -30.68 10.82
CA VAL A 69 -20.83 -29.98 12.04
C VAL A 69 -21.94 -29.03 12.50
N SER A 70 -22.41 -29.21 13.73
CA SER A 70 -23.35 -28.31 14.40
C SER A 70 -22.58 -27.26 15.20
N SER A 71 -23.00 -25.99 15.15
CA SER A 71 -22.31 -24.88 15.81
C SER A 71 -23.12 -24.27 16.96
N MET A 72 -22.46 -23.97 18.07
CA MET A 72 -22.95 -23.06 19.13
C MET A 72 -21.80 -22.19 19.68
N LYS A 73 -22.14 -20.99 20.15
CA LYS A 73 -21.24 -19.90 20.58
C LYS A 73 -21.30 -19.70 22.13
N PRO A 74 -20.70 -18.66 22.74
CA PRO A 74 -19.25 -18.55 23.02
C PRO A 74 -18.96 -18.19 24.50
N ALA A 75 -17.68 -18.24 24.93
CA ALA A 75 -17.22 -17.64 26.19
C ALA A 75 -15.80 -17.03 26.06
N SER A 76 -15.37 -16.28 27.07
CA SER A 76 -14.49 -15.10 26.95
C SER A 76 -12.95 -15.31 26.92
N ALA A 77 -12.33 -14.55 26.01
CA ALA A 77 -11.07 -13.78 26.14
C ALA A 77 -9.76 -14.44 26.66
N ARG A 78 -8.73 -14.45 25.79
CA ARG A 78 -7.43 -13.75 26.00
C ARG A 78 -6.58 -13.70 24.71
N ARG A 79 -5.53 -12.88 24.71
CA ARG A 79 -5.02 -12.10 23.57
C ARG A 79 -3.80 -12.72 22.85
N ASP A 80 -3.88 -13.97 22.42
CA ASP A 80 -2.79 -14.68 21.69
C ASP A 80 -3.29 -15.49 20.46
N SER A 81 -4.50 -15.21 19.97
CA SER A 81 -5.27 -16.20 19.20
C SER A 81 -4.94 -16.31 17.69
N TRP A 82 -4.28 -15.32 17.08
CA TRP A 82 -4.30 -15.21 15.61
C TRP A 82 -3.39 -16.23 14.90
N ASP A 83 -2.18 -16.47 15.41
CA ASP A 83 -1.24 -17.44 14.83
C ASP A 83 -1.67 -18.89 15.08
N VAL A 84 -2.28 -19.16 16.24
CA VAL A 84 -2.79 -20.51 16.60
C VAL A 84 -3.98 -20.91 15.73
N ILE A 85 -4.84 -19.95 15.36
CA ILE A 85 -5.98 -20.20 14.46
C ILE A 85 -5.50 -20.57 13.04
N ASN A 86 -4.52 -19.86 12.49
CA ASN A 86 -3.99 -20.17 11.16
C ASN A 86 -3.24 -21.52 11.14
N LYS A 87 -2.43 -21.83 12.15
CA LYS A 87 -1.79 -23.17 12.29
C LYS A 87 -2.81 -24.31 12.36
N THR A 88 -3.94 -24.12 13.04
CA THR A 88 -4.95 -25.17 13.21
C THR A 88 -5.82 -25.36 11.96
N LYS A 89 -6.04 -24.29 11.17
CA LYS A 89 -6.97 -24.30 10.03
C LYS A 89 -6.46 -25.10 8.81
N HIS A 90 -5.15 -25.26 8.65
CA HIS A 90 -4.56 -25.87 7.44
C HIS A 90 -4.22 -27.37 7.54
N MET A 91 -4.36 -28.01 8.71
CA MET A 91 -3.92 -29.42 8.89
C MET A 91 -4.97 -30.50 8.56
N LEU A 92 -6.20 -30.16 8.15
CA LEU A 92 -7.29 -31.16 7.98
C LEU A 92 -8.22 -30.92 6.77
N SER A 93 -7.72 -30.33 5.66
CA SER A 93 -8.56 -30.18 4.46
C SER A 93 -7.80 -30.26 3.14
N HIS A 94 -7.93 -31.37 2.42
CA HIS A 94 -7.98 -31.37 0.95
C HIS A 94 -8.83 -32.54 0.46
N ASN A 95 -10.02 -32.23 -0.04
CA ASN A 95 -10.73 -33.11 -0.97
C ASN A 95 -11.63 -32.25 -1.89
N SER A 96 -11.00 -31.56 -2.83
CA SER A 96 -11.60 -31.10 -4.09
C SER A 96 -10.49 -30.62 -5.02
N LEU A 97 -10.12 -31.46 -5.98
CA LEU A 97 -9.22 -31.12 -7.09
C LEU A 97 -9.63 -31.93 -8.34
N GLU A 98 -10.80 -31.60 -8.88
CA GLU A 98 -11.22 -32.03 -10.22
C GLU A 98 -11.91 -30.86 -10.94
N SER A 99 -11.13 -30.12 -11.73
CA SER A 99 -11.54 -29.37 -12.94
C SER A 99 -10.35 -28.55 -13.46
N LEU A 100 -9.42 -29.20 -14.15
CA LEU A 100 -8.48 -28.52 -15.03
C LEU A 100 -8.73 -28.96 -16.48
N ALA A 101 -8.76 -27.98 -17.37
CA ALA A 101 -8.62 -28.06 -18.83
C ALA A 101 -9.59 -28.98 -19.61
N ASN A 102 -10.43 -28.36 -20.46
CA ASN A 102 -10.15 -28.43 -21.90
C ASN A 102 -10.95 -27.43 -22.78
N MET A 103 -10.19 -26.62 -23.52
CA MET A 103 -10.39 -26.23 -24.94
C MET A 103 -11.58 -25.32 -25.30
N THR A 104 -11.49 -24.42 -26.30
CA THR A 104 -10.54 -24.31 -27.44
C THR A 104 -10.03 -22.89 -27.69
N GLU A 105 -8.83 -22.78 -28.26
CA GLU A 105 -8.39 -21.60 -29.01
C GLU A 105 -9.27 -21.35 -30.25
N LYS A 106 -9.67 -20.08 -30.45
CA LYS A 106 -10.01 -19.38 -31.70
C LYS A 106 -10.48 -17.97 -31.26
N GLN A 107 -9.97 -16.85 -31.75
CA GLN A 107 -9.15 -16.58 -32.94
C GLN A 107 -8.05 -15.55 -32.61
N LEU A 108 -6.87 -15.71 -33.21
CA LEU A 108 -5.89 -14.63 -33.39
C LEU A 108 -6.11 -13.94 -34.75
N ASN A 109 -5.60 -12.71 -34.85
CA ASN A 109 -5.49 -11.85 -36.04
C ASN A 109 -6.78 -11.22 -36.61
N THR A 110 -6.94 -9.91 -36.34
CA THR A 110 -7.05 -8.89 -37.40
C THR A 110 -6.17 -7.69 -37.01
N GLU A 111 -5.66 -6.96 -38.00
CA GLU A 111 -4.49 -6.09 -37.86
C GLU A 111 -4.78 -4.66 -37.36
N LEU A 112 -3.79 -4.12 -36.63
CA LEU A 112 -3.29 -2.74 -36.61
C LEU A 112 -4.16 -1.61 -37.22
N GLN A 113 -4.51 -0.63 -36.38
CA GLN A 113 -4.32 0.78 -36.76
C GLN A 113 -4.00 1.66 -35.54
N TYR A 114 -2.95 2.47 -35.67
CA TYR A 114 -2.52 3.42 -34.64
C TYR A 114 -3.49 4.61 -34.53
N ASN A 115 -3.75 5.06 -33.30
CA ASN A 115 -3.94 6.47 -33.00
C ASN A 115 -3.40 6.75 -31.59
N ARG A 116 -2.34 7.57 -31.50
CA ARG A 116 -1.85 8.12 -30.23
C ARG A 116 -2.79 9.23 -29.76
N PRO A 117 -3.20 9.26 -28.48
CA PRO A 117 -3.50 10.50 -27.78
C PRO A 117 -2.19 11.22 -27.42
N ASP A 118 -2.20 12.56 -27.37
CA ASP A 118 -1.01 13.35 -27.02
C ASP A 118 -0.63 13.18 -25.54
N LEU A 119 0.68 12.95 -25.33
CA LEU A 119 1.29 12.72 -24.02
C LEU A 119 1.08 13.89 -23.05
N ASP A 120 0.99 15.12 -23.59
CA ASP A 120 0.85 16.37 -22.82
C ASP A 120 -0.44 16.40 -21.98
N HIS A 121 -1.53 15.78 -22.44
CA HIS A 121 -2.81 15.80 -21.72
C HIS A 121 -2.83 14.85 -20.51
N GLU A 122 -2.11 13.72 -20.57
CA GLU A 122 -1.98 12.79 -19.45
C GLU A 122 -1.06 13.37 -18.36
N THR A 123 0.06 13.99 -18.75
CA THR A 123 1.01 14.67 -17.84
C THR A 123 0.36 15.83 -17.08
N HIS A 124 -0.48 16.65 -17.74
CA HIS A 124 -1.27 17.70 -17.06
C HIS A 124 -2.27 17.14 -16.05
N ARG A 125 -2.88 15.98 -16.33
CA ARG A 125 -3.79 15.31 -15.40
C ARG A 125 -3.03 14.77 -14.19
N ASN A 126 -1.89 14.12 -14.40
CA ASN A 126 -1.07 13.52 -13.34
C ASN A 126 -0.46 14.57 -12.38
N THR A 127 -0.12 15.77 -12.88
CA THR A 127 0.34 16.89 -12.02
C THR A 127 -0.80 17.54 -11.24
N GLN A 128 -2.03 17.54 -11.75
CA GLN A 128 -3.18 18.17 -11.06
C GLN A 128 -3.70 17.34 -9.87
N TYR A 129 -3.60 16.01 -9.90
CA TYR A 129 -4.07 15.13 -8.82
C TYR A 129 -3.12 15.04 -7.59
N ASN A 130 -1.91 15.58 -7.68
CA ASN A 130 -0.88 15.45 -6.62
C ASN A 130 -0.68 16.71 -5.76
N LYS A 131 -1.63 17.66 -5.78
CA LYS A 131 -1.58 18.89 -4.96
C LYS A 131 -2.28 18.67 -3.62
N PHE A 132 -1.50 18.55 -2.54
CA PHE A 132 -2.03 18.35 -1.19
C PHE A 132 -1.69 19.53 -0.27
N ALA A 133 -2.73 20.14 0.34
CA ALA A 133 -2.60 21.26 1.27
C ALA A 133 -2.75 20.79 2.73
N LEU A 134 -1.77 21.11 3.58
CA LEU A 134 -1.79 20.75 5.00
C LEU A 134 -2.72 21.67 5.81
N HIS A 135 -3.95 21.21 6.09
CA HIS A 135 -4.90 21.91 6.95
C HIS A 135 -5.03 21.29 8.36
N LYS A 136 -5.38 22.14 9.33
CA LYS A 136 -5.28 21.89 10.77
C LYS A 136 -6.40 20.99 11.33
N GLN A 137 -6.07 20.12 12.29
CA GLN A 137 -7.05 19.36 13.08
C GLN A 137 -8.04 20.28 13.82
N GLN A 138 -9.31 19.89 13.84
CA GLN A 138 -10.35 20.49 14.68
C GLN A 138 -10.69 19.56 15.85
N GLN A 139 -10.89 20.13 17.04
CA GLN A 139 -11.04 19.41 18.30
C GLN A 139 -12.42 18.75 18.43
N GLN A 140 -12.46 17.53 19.00
CA GLN A 140 -13.69 16.90 19.45
C GLN A 140 -14.19 17.55 20.74
N GLN A 141 -15.50 17.76 20.87
CA GLN A 141 -16.14 17.88 22.18
C GLN A 141 -17.53 17.22 22.20
N SER A 142 -17.93 16.81 23.40
CA SER A 142 -18.82 15.68 23.72
C SER A 142 -20.33 15.94 23.70
N ASP A 143 -21.08 14.83 23.64
CA ASP A 143 -22.54 14.73 23.77
C ASP A 143 -23.17 15.47 24.96
N TYR A 144 -24.42 15.92 24.77
CA TYR A 144 -25.48 15.84 25.78
C TYR A 144 -26.83 15.51 25.13
N ARG A 145 -27.57 14.55 25.70
CA ARG A 145 -28.94 14.18 25.30
C ARG A 145 -29.98 14.73 26.28
N ARG A 146 -31.15 15.16 25.77
CA ARG A 146 -32.45 14.97 26.45
C ARG A 146 -33.66 15.12 25.51
N ASP A 147 -34.58 14.16 25.63
CA ASP A 147 -36.04 14.09 25.39
C ASP A 147 -36.79 15.45 25.25
N SER A 148 -37.94 15.65 24.56
CA SER A 148 -38.90 14.90 23.68
C SER A 148 -40.02 15.92 23.27
N PRO A 149 -41.17 15.55 22.65
CA PRO A 149 -41.47 14.93 21.35
C PRO A 149 -42.32 15.86 20.41
N ASP A 150 -42.87 15.31 19.31
CA ASP A 150 -43.84 15.88 18.33
C ASP A 150 -43.45 17.18 17.56
N ASP A 151 -43.35 17.09 16.22
CA ASP A 151 -44.55 17.09 15.36
C ASP A 151 -44.21 16.49 13.98
N GLY A 152 -45.21 16.02 13.23
CA GLY A 152 -45.00 15.19 12.04
C GLY A 152 -45.32 15.87 10.71
N GLU A 153 -44.32 15.99 9.81
CA GLU A 153 -44.61 16.13 8.37
C GLU A 153 -43.63 15.35 7.48
N ARG A 154 -44.12 14.97 6.29
CA ARG A 154 -43.70 13.74 5.61
C ARG A 154 -43.21 14.01 4.19
N TYR A 155 -41.90 14.14 3.99
CA TYR A 155 -41.29 14.20 2.66
C TYR A 155 -40.21 13.13 2.47
N LYS A 156 -40.32 12.33 1.41
CA LYS A 156 -39.34 11.28 1.05
C LYS A 156 -38.37 11.80 -0.02
N PRO A 157 -37.05 11.56 0.08
CA PRO A 157 -36.12 11.89 -0.99
C PRO A 157 -36.17 10.86 -2.13
N SER A 158 -36.15 11.35 -3.37
CA SER A 158 -36.12 10.52 -4.59
C SER A 158 -34.70 10.10 -4.95
N ALA A 159 -34.50 8.82 -5.27
CA ALA A 159 -33.21 8.27 -5.66
C ALA A 159 -32.82 8.63 -7.11
N ILE A 160 -31.53 8.91 -7.34
CA ILE A 160 -30.95 9.10 -8.67
C ILE A 160 -30.77 7.74 -9.34
N THR A 161 -31.44 7.52 -10.48
CA THR A 161 -31.29 6.30 -11.29
C THR A 161 -30.42 6.59 -12.52
N VAL A 162 -29.29 5.90 -12.63
CA VAL A 162 -28.44 5.94 -13.83
C VAL A 162 -29.05 5.03 -14.91
N LYS A 163 -29.18 5.51 -16.16
CA LYS A 163 -29.58 4.70 -17.31
C LYS A 163 -28.51 4.66 -18.40
N SER A 164 -27.98 3.46 -18.63
CA SER A 164 -27.12 3.10 -19.75
C SER A 164 -27.88 3.17 -21.08
N HIS A 165 -27.21 3.63 -22.14
CA HIS A 165 -27.76 3.62 -23.50
C HIS A 165 -27.22 2.42 -24.30
N SER A 166 -28.11 1.67 -24.94
CA SER A 166 -27.80 0.56 -25.83
C SER A 166 -27.87 1.00 -27.29
N ASN A 167 -26.82 0.72 -28.07
CA ASN A 167 -26.85 0.91 -29.52
C ASN A 167 -27.53 -0.29 -30.20
N ASN A 168 -28.47 -0.02 -31.11
CA ASN A 168 -28.90 -0.96 -32.13
C ASN A 168 -28.91 -0.26 -33.48
N THR A 169 -28.43 -0.94 -34.51
CA THR A 169 -28.38 -0.46 -35.89
C THR A 169 -28.98 -1.53 -36.78
N TYR A 170 -29.81 -1.14 -37.75
CA TYR A 170 -30.31 -2.03 -38.78
C TYR A 170 -30.10 -1.39 -40.15
N THR A 171 -29.79 -2.22 -41.14
CA THR A 171 -29.51 -1.84 -42.52
C THR A 171 -30.33 -2.71 -43.46
N ASP A 172 -31.01 -2.09 -44.43
CA ASP A 172 -31.59 -2.80 -45.57
C ASP A 172 -30.83 -2.43 -46.87
N LYS A 173 -30.85 -3.33 -47.84
CA LYS A 173 -29.95 -3.33 -49.00
C LYS A 173 -30.70 -3.22 -50.33
N SER A 174 -30.47 -2.14 -51.07
CA SER A 174 -30.42 -2.20 -52.54
C SER A 174 -29.65 -1.01 -53.14
N GLY A 175 -28.59 -1.29 -53.91
CA GLY A 175 -28.03 -0.38 -54.91
C GLY A 175 -27.16 0.80 -54.45
N GLY A 176 -25.86 0.55 -54.23
CA GLY A 176 -24.77 1.49 -54.58
C GLY A 176 -24.64 2.82 -53.82
N TYR A 177 -23.60 2.92 -52.97
CA TYR A 177 -23.11 4.11 -52.25
C TYR A 177 -24.03 4.69 -51.15
N THR A 178 -23.53 4.67 -49.91
CA THR A 178 -24.09 5.44 -48.79
C THR A 178 -23.01 6.24 -48.08
N LYS A 179 -23.27 7.55 -47.91
CA LYS A 179 -22.48 8.51 -47.13
C LYS A 179 -23.38 9.02 -46.02
N THR A 180 -23.04 8.76 -44.76
CA THR A 180 -23.89 9.18 -43.63
C THR A 180 -23.50 10.58 -43.15
N VAL A 181 -24.34 11.56 -43.47
CA VAL A 181 -24.34 12.90 -42.84
C VAL A 181 -25.48 12.94 -41.83
N LYS A 182 -25.29 13.60 -40.68
CA LYS A 182 -26.39 13.97 -39.79
C LYS A 182 -26.38 15.48 -39.57
N GLU A 183 -27.52 16.08 -39.85
CA GLU A 183 -27.87 17.49 -39.69
C GLU A 183 -29.20 17.55 -38.93
N SER A 184 -29.28 18.40 -37.91
CA SER A 184 -30.49 18.97 -37.26
C SER A 184 -30.00 19.78 -36.04
N SER A 185 -30.21 21.09 -35.86
CA SER A 185 -31.36 22.01 -36.05
C SER A 185 -32.27 22.13 -34.82
N GLU A 186 -32.91 23.31 -34.70
CA GLU A 186 -33.93 23.71 -33.70
C GLU A 186 -33.45 24.14 -32.29
N HIS A 187 -34.09 25.11 -31.61
CA HIS A 187 -34.76 26.35 -32.05
C HIS A 187 -34.83 27.30 -30.82
N VAL A 188 -34.87 28.62 -31.00
CA VAL A 188 -35.01 29.58 -29.89
C VAL A 188 -36.48 29.92 -29.64
N VAL A 189 -36.89 29.96 -28.36
CA VAL A 189 -38.11 30.64 -27.91
C VAL A 189 -37.76 31.51 -26.70
N THR A 190 -38.13 32.79 -26.76
CA THR A 190 -38.02 33.76 -25.67
C THR A 190 -39.41 34.13 -25.19
N GLU A 191 -39.65 34.08 -23.88
CA GLU A 191 -40.76 34.80 -23.24
C GLU A 191 -40.23 35.62 -22.07
N SER A 192 -40.86 36.78 -21.86
CA SER A 192 -40.46 37.79 -20.87
C SER A 192 -41.69 38.29 -20.13
N ASN A 193 -41.64 38.29 -18.79
CA ASN A 193 -42.47 39.14 -17.94
C ASN A 193 -41.73 39.35 -16.60
N GLY A 194 -41.59 40.60 -16.16
CA GLY A 194 -40.92 40.96 -14.89
C GLY A 194 -41.91 41.52 -13.86
N HIS A 195 -41.44 41.82 -12.64
CA HIS A 195 -42.07 42.70 -11.64
C HIS A 195 -41.10 43.05 -10.48
N GLY A 196 -40.98 44.33 -10.10
CA GLY A 196 -40.77 44.83 -8.72
C GLY A 196 -39.42 44.63 -7.98
N PRO A 197 -38.80 45.70 -7.40
CA PRO A 197 -37.51 45.59 -6.68
C PRO A 197 -37.61 45.64 -5.13
N SER A 198 -36.63 45.05 -4.43
CA SER A 198 -36.21 45.41 -3.06
C SER A 198 -34.78 44.92 -2.77
N PRO A 199 -34.01 45.60 -1.89
CA PRO A 199 -32.56 45.42 -1.82
C PRO A 199 -32.13 44.33 -0.81
N GLY A 200 -31.35 43.36 -1.28
CA GLY A 200 -30.67 42.39 -0.43
C GLY A 200 -29.26 42.13 -0.94
N TYR A 201 -28.25 42.31 -0.07
CA TYR A 201 -26.87 41.94 -0.38
C TYR A 201 -26.76 40.41 -0.47
N GLY A 202 -26.65 39.88 -1.69
CA GLY A 202 -26.46 38.46 -1.96
C GLY A 202 -25.31 38.25 -2.94
N TYR A 203 -24.39 37.35 -2.60
CA TYR A 203 -23.35 36.88 -3.52
C TYR A 203 -24.00 36.13 -4.69
N SER A 204 -24.01 36.74 -5.88
CA SER A 204 -24.52 36.12 -7.10
C SER A 204 -23.48 35.19 -7.71
N SER A 205 -23.54 33.90 -7.38
CA SER A 205 -22.79 32.86 -8.09
C SER A 205 -23.42 32.55 -9.46
N LEU A 206 -22.57 32.26 -10.47
CA LEU A 206 -22.88 31.75 -11.82
C LEU A 206 -23.08 32.76 -12.98
N SER A 207 -22.19 33.74 -13.13
CA SER A 207 -21.91 34.38 -14.43
C SER A 207 -21.20 33.41 -15.40
N ARG A 208 -21.93 32.50 -16.04
CA ARG A 208 -21.34 31.62 -17.07
C ARG A 208 -20.90 32.46 -18.28
N PHE A 209 -19.63 32.35 -18.67
CA PHE A 209 -19.06 33.02 -19.84
C PHE A 209 -19.99 32.98 -21.08
N ARG A 210 -20.39 34.16 -21.58
CA ARG A 210 -21.32 34.32 -22.73
C ARG A 210 -20.84 33.54 -23.97
N PRO A 211 -21.73 32.94 -24.79
CA PRO A 211 -21.36 32.23 -26.01
C PRO A 211 -20.47 33.03 -26.97
N ILE A 212 -19.66 32.33 -27.77
CA ILE A 212 -18.75 32.87 -28.78
C ILE A 212 -19.12 32.24 -30.11
N ASP A 213 -19.06 33.02 -31.19
CA ASP A 213 -19.14 32.52 -32.56
C ASP A 213 -18.04 31.47 -32.79
N GLY A 214 -18.42 30.28 -33.27
CA GLY A 214 -17.56 29.07 -33.23
C GLY A 214 -16.18 29.16 -33.91
N ASN A 215 -15.92 30.21 -34.69
CA ASN A 215 -14.68 30.44 -35.44
C ASN A 215 -13.82 31.60 -34.89
N ALA A 216 -14.16 32.21 -33.74
CA ALA A 216 -13.35 33.31 -33.20
C ALA A 216 -11.97 32.84 -32.69
N THR A 217 -10.92 33.54 -33.10
CA THR A 217 -9.53 33.41 -32.61
C THR A 217 -8.96 34.79 -32.23
N GLY A 218 -7.75 34.86 -31.68
CA GLY A 218 -7.13 36.13 -31.27
C GLY A 218 -7.87 36.82 -30.12
N ALA A 219 -7.80 38.15 -30.05
CA ALA A 219 -8.43 38.93 -28.97
C ALA A 219 -9.94 38.69 -28.86
N ARG A 220 -10.61 38.41 -30.00
CA ARG A 220 -12.05 38.14 -30.08
C ARG A 220 -12.47 36.80 -29.46
N ALA A 221 -11.53 35.89 -29.22
CA ALA A 221 -11.79 34.60 -28.59
C ALA A 221 -11.64 34.61 -27.07
N ILE A 222 -11.03 35.67 -26.53
CA ILE A 222 -10.80 35.84 -25.10
C ILE A 222 -12.10 36.24 -24.42
N ARG A 223 -12.35 35.65 -23.26
CA ARG A 223 -13.48 36.01 -22.41
C ARG A 223 -13.00 36.44 -21.04
N VAL A 224 -13.58 37.50 -20.53
CA VAL A 224 -13.33 38.05 -19.20
C VAL A 224 -14.65 37.94 -18.43
N GLN A 225 -14.61 37.47 -17.18
CA GLN A 225 -15.78 37.51 -16.30
C GLN A 225 -16.07 38.94 -15.85
N ASP A 226 -17.26 39.17 -15.29
CA ASP A 226 -17.61 40.48 -14.74
C ASP A 226 -16.61 40.86 -13.63
N ILE A 227 -15.96 42.03 -13.76
CA ILE A 227 -15.03 42.52 -12.75
C ILE A 227 -15.83 43.03 -11.56
N PRO A 228 -15.67 42.48 -10.34
CA PRO A 228 -16.47 42.90 -9.20
C PRO A 228 -16.05 44.27 -8.68
N ASN A 229 -16.99 44.99 -8.06
CA ASN A 229 -16.70 46.17 -7.27
C ASN A 229 -15.83 45.80 -6.05
N GLY A 230 -15.00 46.74 -5.61
CA GLY A 230 -13.98 46.50 -4.60
C GLY A 230 -14.00 47.48 -3.43
N SER A 231 -12.99 47.34 -2.58
CA SER A 231 -12.65 48.31 -1.54
C SER A 231 -11.15 48.58 -1.57
N ILE A 232 -10.73 49.76 -1.13
CA ILE A 232 -9.30 50.13 -1.06
C ILE A 232 -8.52 49.00 -0.37
N GLY A 233 -7.34 48.69 -0.89
CA GLY A 233 -6.39 47.74 -0.33
C GLY A 233 -6.76 46.27 -0.48
N ARG A 234 -7.96 45.92 -0.93
CA ARG A 234 -8.36 44.51 -1.14
C ARG A 234 -8.22 44.10 -2.61
N PRO A 235 -7.65 42.91 -2.91
CA PRO A 235 -7.51 42.46 -4.29
C PRO A 235 -8.89 42.27 -4.94
N VAL A 236 -9.05 42.84 -6.13
CA VAL A 236 -10.19 42.64 -7.02
C VAL A 236 -9.79 41.59 -8.05
N GLU A 237 -10.38 40.39 -7.94
CA GLU A 237 -10.04 39.24 -8.80
C GLU A 237 -11.13 38.95 -9.83
N PHE A 238 -10.72 38.53 -11.03
CA PHE A 238 -11.63 38.10 -12.10
C PHE A 238 -10.97 37.08 -13.04
N GLU A 239 -11.75 36.14 -13.57
CA GLU A 239 -11.26 35.07 -14.44
C GLU A 239 -11.21 35.51 -15.92
N ILE A 240 -10.17 35.05 -16.63
CA ILE A 240 -9.96 35.23 -18.06
C ILE A 240 -9.80 33.85 -18.72
N ASP A 241 -10.67 33.51 -19.66
CA ASP A 241 -10.57 32.30 -20.49
C ASP A 241 -9.97 32.67 -21.86
N GLY A 242 -8.73 32.25 -22.09
CA GLY A 242 -7.98 32.41 -23.33
C GLY A 242 -7.92 31.15 -24.19
N SER A 243 -8.62 30.07 -23.84
CA SER A 243 -8.48 28.72 -24.44
C SER A 243 -8.72 28.60 -25.95
N ARG A 244 -9.21 29.65 -26.61
CA ARG A 244 -9.39 29.73 -28.07
C ARG A 244 -8.68 30.93 -28.72
N ALA A 245 -7.92 31.71 -27.96
CA ALA A 245 -7.18 32.86 -28.47
C ALA A 245 -5.98 32.45 -29.34
N GLY A 246 -5.38 31.29 -29.03
CA GLY A 246 -4.09 30.89 -29.55
C GLY A 246 -2.94 31.50 -28.74
N SER A 247 -1.71 31.38 -29.24
CA SER A 247 -0.53 31.99 -28.62
C SER A 247 -0.49 33.51 -28.82
N GLY A 248 -0.20 34.26 -27.77
CA GLY A 248 -0.04 35.71 -27.83
C GLY A 248 0.21 36.33 -26.45
N ASN A 249 0.49 37.63 -26.44
CA ASN A 249 0.66 38.41 -25.21
C ASN A 249 -0.68 38.98 -24.74
N LEU A 250 -1.02 38.80 -23.47
CA LEU A 250 -2.19 39.39 -22.82
C LEU A 250 -1.71 40.55 -21.91
N GLU A 251 -2.16 41.77 -22.17
CA GLU A 251 -1.82 42.94 -21.36
C GLU A 251 -3.04 43.46 -20.61
N ILE A 252 -2.84 43.83 -19.34
CA ILE A 252 -3.87 44.36 -18.45
C ILE A 252 -3.36 45.67 -17.86
N LEU A 253 -4.05 46.77 -18.15
CA LEU A 253 -3.74 48.10 -17.65
C LEU A 253 -4.88 48.59 -16.75
N VAL A 254 -4.59 48.82 -15.47
CA VAL A 254 -5.55 49.41 -14.53
C VAL A 254 -5.21 50.88 -14.31
N ASN A 255 -6.17 51.78 -14.54
CA ASN A 255 -5.99 53.23 -14.55
C ASN A 255 -4.79 53.69 -15.41
N GLY A 256 -4.64 53.10 -16.60
CA GLY A 256 -3.53 53.38 -17.52
C GLY A 256 -2.16 52.91 -17.00
N GLY A 257 -2.12 51.85 -16.18
CA GLY A 257 -0.91 51.30 -15.58
C GLY A 257 -0.50 51.94 -14.25
N ARG A 258 -1.30 52.86 -13.70
CA ARG A 258 -1.06 53.48 -12.38
C ARG A 258 -1.33 52.53 -11.21
N VAL A 259 -2.13 51.49 -11.43
CA VAL A 259 -2.40 50.45 -10.45
C VAL A 259 -1.83 49.13 -10.95
N THR A 260 -0.99 48.50 -10.14
CA THR A 260 -0.34 47.24 -10.47
C THR A 260 -1.35 46.09 -10.50
N SER A 261 -1.39 45.37 -11.61
CA SER A 261 -2.12 44.11 -11.79
C SER A 261 -1.18 42.91 -11.81
N SER A 262 -1.68 41.74 -11.43
CA SER A 262 -1.01 40.45 -11.51
C SER A 262 -1.92 39.42 -12.17
N VAL A 263 -1.34 38.35 -12.72
CA VAL A 263 -2.07 37.26 -13.39
C VAL A 263 -1.52 35.92 -12.93
N ARG A 264 -2.39 35.01 -12.48
CA ARG A 264 -2.07 33.61 -12.16
C ARG A 264 -2.72 32.67 -13.18
N SER A 265 -2.00 31.65 -13.63
CA SER A 265 -2.58 30.63 -14.52
C SER A 265 -3.36 29.59 -13.73
N LEU A 266 -4.48 29.12 -14.29
CA LEU A 266 -5.29 28.00 -13.79
C LEU A 266 -5.05 26.71 -14.59
N GLY A 267 -4.17 26.74 -15.60
CA GLY A 267 -4.07 25.68 -16.61
C GLY A 267 -5.16 25.80 -17.68
N GLY A 268 -5.05 24.99 -18.75
CA GLY A 268 -6.01 25.02 -19.87
C GLY A 268 -6.16 26.39 -20.54
N GLN A 269 -5.11 27.22 -20.52
CA GLN A 269 -5.11 28.62 -21.01
C GLN A 269 -6.18 29.50 -20.34
N ARG A 270 -6.52 29.21 -19.08
CA ARG A 270 -7.31 30.07 -18.21
C ARG A 270 -6.42 30.75 -17.17
N PHE A 271 -6.85 31.93 -16.76
CA PHE A 271 -6.09 32.80 -15.86
C PHE A 271 -7.05 33.47 -14.86
N ILE A 272 -6.53 33.86 -13.70
CA ILE A 272 -7.17 34.86 -12.84
C ILE A 272 -6.27 36.09 -12.84
N ALA A 273 -6.84 37.22 -13.22
CA ALA A 273 -6.24 38.52 -13.05
C ALA A 273 -6.66 39.12 -11.71
N SER A 274 -5.76 39.88 -11.09
CA SER A 274 -5.99 40.55 -9.81
C SER A 274 -5.35 41.92 -9.83
N PHE A 275 -6.01 42.93 -9.26
CA PHE A 275 -5.39 44.23 -8.96
C PHE A 275 -5.78 44.68 -7.56
N THR A 276 -4.89 45.41 -6.89
CA THR A 276 -5.18 45.99 -5.57
C THR A 276 -5.29 47.51 -5.72
N PRO A 277 -6.49 48.11 -5.55
CA PRO A 277 -6.68 49.54 -5.69
C PRO A 277 -6.20 50.29 -4.44
N HIS A 278 -5.56 51.44 -4.66
CA HIS A 278 -4.97 52.27 -3.60
C HIS A 278 -5.84 53.50 -3.28
N GLU A 279 -6.70 53.90 -4.21
CA GLU A 279 -7.58 55.07 -4.13
C GLU A 279 -9.05 54.65 -4.28
N HIS A 280 -9.99 55.53 -3.94
CA HIS A 280 -11.43 55.29 -4.09
C HIS A 280 -11.94 55.80 -5.44
N GLY A 281 -13.15 55.36 -5.80
CA GLY A 281 -13.83 55.72 -7.05
C GLY A 281 -13.56 54.74 -8.18
N THR A 282 -14.10 55.07 -9.36
CA THR A 282 -14.11 54.20 -10.53
C THR A 282 -12.71 53.89 -11.02
N HIS A 283 -12.34 52.60 -11.01
CA HIS A 283 -11.12 52.10 -11.63
C HIS A 283 -11.41 51.52 -13.01
N THR A 284 -10.68 51.97 -14.04
CA THR A 284 -10.81 51.51 -15.43
C THR A 284 -9.80 50.41 -15.71
N VAL A 285 -10.29 49.23 -16.12
CA VAL A 285 -9.48 48.07 -16.49
C VAL A 285 -9.51 47.89 -18.01
N GLN A 286 -8.38 48.12 -18.66
CA GLN A 286 -8.17 47.90 -20.08
C GLN A 286 -7.43 46.58 -20.30
N ILE A 287 -7.94 45.72 -21.18
CA ILE A 287 -7.28 44.46 -21.57
C ILE A 287 -7.11 44.42 -23.09
N THR A 288 -5.92 44.05 -23.53
CA THR A 288 -5.56 43.82 -24.94
C THR A 288 -4.88 42.47 -25.10
N PHE A 289 -4.90 41.92 -26.31
CA PHE A 289 -4.18 40.72 -26.68
C PHE A 289 -3.50 40.92 -28.04
N ASN A 290 -2.17 40.70 -28.09
CA ASN A 290 -1.33 41.06 -29.24
C ASN A 290 -1.54 42.52 -29.71
N GLY A 291 -1.85 43.43 -28.79
CA GLY A 291 -2.17 44.83 -29.07
C GLY A 291 -3.60 45.13 -29.52
N GLU A 292 -4.44 44.12 -29.79
CA GLU A 292 -5.86 44.29 -30.11
C GLU A 292 -6.72 44.30 -28.83
N THR A 293 -7.66 45.24 -28.72
CA THR A 293 -8.56 45.36 -27.57
C THR A 293 -9.48 44.14 -27.43
N VAL A 294 -9.51 43.51 -26.25
CA VAL A 294 -10.40 42.38 -25.95
C VAL A 294 -11.86 42.86 -25.91
N PRO A 295 -12.83 42.17 -26.53
CA PRO A 295 -14.24 42.57 -26.49
C PRO A 295 -14.78 42.76 -25.07
N GLY A 296 -15.39 43.92 -24.80
CA GLY A 296 -15.87 44.33 -23.48
C GLY A 296 -14.92 45.28 -22.73
N SER A 297 -13.67 45.38 -23.15
CA SER A 297 -12.70 46.37 -22.64
C SER A 297 -13.06 47.79 -23.12
N PRO A 298 -12.99 48.83 -22.27
CA PRO A 298 -12.61 48.79 -20.86
C PRO A 298 -13.78 48.44 -19.92
N TRP A 299 -13.47 47.66 -18.88
CA TRP A 299 -14.35 47.45 -17.73
C TRP A 299 -14.13 48.52 -16.67
N HIS A 300 -15.13 48.68 -15.79
CA HIS A 300 -15.11 49.65 -14.69
C HIS A 300 -15.47 48.95 -13.39
N ALA A 301 -14.69 49.19 -12.33
CA ALA A 301 -14.93 48.67 -10.99
C ALA A 301 -15.05 49.85 -10.02
N GLU A 302 -16.15 49.93 -9.26
CA GLU A 302 -16.31 50.94 -8.22
C GLU A 302 -15.56 50.52 -6.95
N ILE A 303 -14.60 51.35 -6.52
CA ILE A 303 -13.79 51.09 -5.33
C ILE A 303 -14.27 51.96 -4.17
N MET A 304 -14.80 51.32 -3.14
CA MET A 304 -15.26 52.00 -1.93
C MET A 304 -14.13 52.32 -0.96
N SER A 305 -14.20 53.49 -0.33
CA SER A 305 -13.35 53.85 0.81
C SER A 305 -13.65 52.97 2.03
N SER A 306 -12.59 52.47 2.66
CA SER A 306 -12.66 51.89 4.00
C SER A 306 -12.56 53.03 5.05
N PRO A 307 -13.37 53.05 6.12
CA PRO A 307 -13.34 54.11 7.13
C PRO A 307 -12.16 54.01 8.12
N GLY A 308 -11.19 53.12 7.89
CA GLY A 308 -10.10 52.87 8.83
C GLY A 308 -8.78 52.43 8.18
N LEU A 309 -7.79 52.14 9.02
CA LEU A 309 -6.47 51.69 8.61
C LEU A 309 -6.58 50.39 7.80
N THR A 310 -6.07 50.40 6.57
CA THR A 310 -6.38 49.36 5.57
C THR A 310 -5.12 48.58 5.18
N ALA A 311 -5.20 47.25 5.22
CA ALA A 311 -4.13 46.39 4.74
C ALA A 311 -4.11 46.33 3.20
N LEU A 312 -2.93 46.43 2.59
CA LEU A 312 -2.75 46.21 1.15
C LEU A 312 -2.57 44.71 0.84
N GLY A 313 -3.38 44.22 -0.08
CA GLY A 313 -3.40 42.84 -0.53
C GLY A 313 -4.01 41.87 0.51
N GLU A 314 -3.50 40.64 0.50
CA GLU A 314 -3.94 39.60 1.43
C GLU A 314 -3.42 39.87 2.85
N SER A 315 -4.33 39.83 3.83
CA SER A 315 -4.00 39.94 5.26
C SER A 315 -3.32 38.70 5.83
N THR A 316 -3.31 37.57 5.10
CA THR A 316 -2.53 36.37 5.42
C THR A 316 -1.66 36.03 4.23
N ARG A 317 -0.35 35.82 4.43
CA ARG A 317 0.59 35.45 3.35
C ARG A 317 1.46 34.27 3.76
N LEU A 318 1.79 33.39 2.82
CA LEU A 318 2.88 32.41 2.99
C LEU A 318 4.22 33.12 2.81
N VAL A 319 5.20 32.81 3.65
CA VAL A 319 6.50 33.49 3.69
C VAL A 319 7.61 32.46 3.92
N PRO A 320 8.65 32.35 3.07
CA PRO A 320 9.78 31.49 3.36
C PRO A 320 10.63 32.05 4.51
N ALA A 321 11.09 31.17 5.40
CA ALA A 321 11.96 31.52 6.50
C ALA A 321 13.28 32.14 5.99
N ASN A 322 13.89 32.99 6.83
CA ASN A 322 15.14 33.69 6.56
C ASN A 322 15.09 34.67 5.35
N THR A 323 13.91 34.91 4.77
CA THR A 323 13.67 35.82 3.65
C THR A 323 12.92 37.08 4.11
N PRO A 324 13.18 38.28 3.58
CA PRO A 324 12.42 39.49 3.92
C PRO A 324 10.92 39.37 3.61
N ALA A 325 10.12 39.36 4.67
CA ALA A 325 8.67 39.45 4.63
C ALA A 325 8.25 40.92 4.53
N VAL A 326 7.33 41.23 3.63
CA VAL A 326 6.86 42.60 3.37
C VAL A 326 5.35 42.65 3.46
N PHE A 327 4.84 43.60 4.24
CA PHE A 327 3.42 43.94 4.34
C PHE A 327 3.26 45.46 4.22
N GLU A 328 2.17 45.90 3.62
CA GLU A 328 1.89 47.32 3.42
C GLU A 328 0.51 47.67 3.98
N ILE A 329 0.39 48.88 4.52
CA ILE A 329 -0.86 49.43 5.04
C ILE A 329 -1.05 50.87 4.56
N LEU A 330 -2.29 51.22 4.21
CA LEU A 330 -2.70 52.57 3.83
C LEU A 330 -3.38 53.28 5.01
N PRO A 331 -3.08 54.57 5.24
CA PRO A 331 -3.73 55.36 6.28
C PRO A 331 -5.23 55.55 5.97
N PRO A 332 -6.05 55.94 6.97
CA PRO A 332 -7.44 56.29 6.74
C PRO A 332 -7.61 57.39 5.67
N PRO A 333 -8.72 57.41 4.91
CA PRO A 333 -8.95 58.41 3.88
C PRO A 333 -8.80 59.85 4.40
N GLY A 334 -8.01 60.66 3.69
CA GLY A 334 -7.73 62.06 4.06
C GLY A 334 -6.63 62.26 5.10
N GLN A 335 -6.00 61.19 5.61
CA GLN A 335 -4.76 61.29 6.40
C GLN A 335 -3.53 61.06 5.52
N SER A 336 -2.47 61.82 5.77
CA SER A 336 -1.14 61.59 5.20
C SER A 336 -0.19 61.14 6.31
N LEU A 337 0.66 60.15 6.00
CA LEU A 337 1.59 59.55 6.95
C LEU A 337 2.81 60.44 7.17
N SER A 338 3.09 60.82 8.42
CA SER A 338 4.40 61.40 8.77
C SER A 338 5.39 60.33 9.30
N LYS A 339 6.68 60.66 9.24
CA LYS A 339 7.76 59.69 9.52
C LYS A 339 7.82 59.35 11.01
N GLY A 340 7.26 58.19 11.37
CA GLY A 340 7.28 57.63 12.72
C GLY A 340 5.89 57.35 13.31
N GLU A 341 4.80 57.72 12.62
CA GLU A 341 3.43 57.54 13.11
C GLU A 341 2.91 56.10 13.01
N CYS A 342 3.50 55.31 12.10
CA CYS A 342 3.21 53.88 11.95
C CYS A 342 4.09 53.05 12.89
N VAL A 343 3.45 52.32 13.81
CA VAL A 343 4.09 51.37 14.72
C VAL A 343 3.64 49.97 14.34
N ALA A 344 4.58 49.05 14.14
CA ALA A 344 4.30 47.63 13.88
C ALA A 344 5.05 46.76 14.88
N THR A 345 4.35 45.82 15.53
CA THR A 345 4.93 44.78 16.38
C THR A 345 4.67 43.42 15.75
N VAL A 346 5.73 42.67 15.47
CA VAL A 346 5.61 41.29 14.99
C VAL A 346 5.78 40.35 16.18
N LEU A 347 4.81 39.46 16.39
CA LEU A 347 4.86 38.39 17.37
C LEU A 347 5.16 37.07 16.67
N THR A 348 6.20 36.38 17.12
CA THR A 348 6.57 35.05 16.61
C THR A 348 5.63 33.96 17.14
N PRO A 349 5.65 32.72 16.60
CA PRO A 349 4.86 31.60 17.13
C PRO A 349 5.16 31.34 18.61
N SER A 350 6.43 31.38 19.00
CA SER A 350 6.94 31.36 20.38
C SER A 350 6.56 32.57 21.26
N LYS A 351 5.78 33.52 20.74
CA LYS A 351 5.31 34.77 21.40
C LYS A 351 6.41 35.78 21.74
N SER A 352 7.60 35.61 21.20
CA SER A 352 8.65 36.64 21.26
C SER A 352 8.31 37.82 20.32
N LYS A 353 8.91 38.99 20.56
CA LYS A 353 8.80 40.14 19.66
C LYS A 353 9.94 40.09 18.64
N LEU A 354 9.58 40.11 17.35
CA LEU A 354 10.49 40.27 16.24
C LEU A 354 10.50 41.75 15.80
N ASN A 355 11.69 42.29 15.56
CA ASN A 355 11.85 43.68 15.10
C ASN A 355 11.42 43.81 13.63
N ALA A 356 10.51 44.74 13.36
CA ALA A 356 10.14 45.14 12.01
C ALA A 356 10.66 46.54 11.68
N ARG A 357 11.20 46.70 10.47
CA ARG A 357 11.54 47.98 9.88
C ARG A 357 10.29 48.56 9.23
N VAL A 358 9.88 49.75 9.67
CA VAL A 358 8.79 50.52 9.04
C VAL A 358 9.38 51.62 8.17
N THR A 359 8.98 51.66 6.91
CA THR A 359 9.38 52.68 5.92
C THR A 359 8.14 53.31 5.28
N HIS A 360 8.18 54.61 4.99
CA HIS A 360 7.12 55.30 4.28
C HIS A 360 7.38 55.30 2.77
N GLU A 361 6.38 54.92 1.98
CA GLU A 361 6.45 54.89 0.53
C GLU A 361 5.72 56.09 -0.08
N ALA A 362 6.50 57.06 -0.57
CA ALA A 362 5.97 58.36 -0.99
C ALA A 362 5.15 58.33 -2.29
N ALA A 363 5.14 57.20 -3.02
CA ALA A 363 4.45 57.07 -4.31
C ALA A 363 2.95 56.74 -4.18
N ASN A 364 2.58 56.01 -3.14
CA ASN A 364 1.21 55.53 -2.86
C ASN A 364 0.70 55.95 -1.46
N GLY A 365 1.55 56.57 -0.64
CA GLY A 365 1.22 56.95 0.74
C GLY A 365 1.15 55.77 1.72
N ALA A 366 1.70 54.60 1.37
CA ALA A 366 1.69 53.42 2.22
C ALA A 366 2.80 53.42 3.26
N ALA A 367 2.53 52.80 4.41
CA ALA A 367 3.56 52.35 5.34
C ALA A 367 3.91 50.89 5.04
N ARG A 368 5.17 50.66 4.64
CA ARG A 368 5.75 49.35 4.36
C ARG A 368 6.45 48.80 5.59
N ILE A 369 5.98 47.66 6.08
CA ILE A 369 6.45 46.92 7.25
C ILE A 369 7.26 45.73 6.75
N GLU A 370 8.52 45.65 7.15
CA GLU A 370 9.46 44.63 6.68
C GLU A 370 10.18 43.94 7.84
N PHE A 371 10.25 42.61 7.83
CA PHE A 371 10.95 41.82 8.83
C PHE A 371 11.49 40.53 8.22
N VAL A 372 12.49 39.90 8.85
CA VAL A 372 13.01 38.60 8.43
C VAL A 372 12.64 37.56 9.50
N PRO A 373 11.63 36.71 9.26
CA PRO A 373 11.26 35.67 10.21
C PRO A 373 12.20 34.46 10.11
N THR A 374 12.65 33.94 11.24
CA THR A 374 13.54 32.77 11.33
C THR A 374 12.87 31.54 11.95
N GLU A 375 11.68 31.72 12.54
CA GLU A 375 10.90 30.64 13.17
C GLU A 375 9.82 30.15 12.19
N VAL A 376 9.58 28.84 12.12
CA VAL A 376 8.49 28.30 11.29
C VAL A 376 7.15 28.45 12.02
N GLY A 377 6.11 28.86 11.29
CA GLY A 377 4.74 28.98 11.79
C GLY A 377 4.16 30.38 11.74
N THR A 378 3.01 30.55 12.42
CA THR A 378 2.20 31.78 12.36
C THR A 378 2.81 32.94 13.13
N HIS A 379 3.32 33.92 12.40
CA HIS A 379 3.68 35.24 12.91
C HIS A 379 2.48 36.19 12.81
N VAL A 380 2.28 37.02 13.83
CA VAL A 380 1.16 37.96 13.92
C VAL A 380 1.72 39.39 13.95
N ILE A 381 1.32 40.21 12.98
CA ILE A 381 1.75 41.60 12.83
C ILE A 381 0.62 42.52 13.31
N ASP A 382 0.77 43.06 14.52
CA ASP A 382 -0.11 44.09 15.07
C ASP A 382 0.46 45.45 14.70
N ALA A 383 -0.18 46.16 13.77
CA ALA A 383 0.25 47.47 13.32
C ALA A 383 -0.85 48.53 13.52
N SER A 384 -0.40 49.76 13.78
CA SER A 384 -1.25 50.91 14.00
C SER A 384 -0.62 52.19 13.45
N ILE A 385 -1.47 53.13 13.05
CA ILE A 385 -1.08 54.51 12.70
C ILE A 385 -1.81 55.43 13.68
N ASN A 386 -1.05 56.29 14.39
CA ASN A 386 -1.61 57.23 15.37
C ASN A 386 -2.56 56.55 16.39
N GLY A 387 -2.20 55.32 16.83
CA GLY A 387 -3.00 54.49 17.75
C GLY A 387 -4.18 53.73 17.11
N THR A 388 -4.57 54.05 15.88
CA THR A 388 -5.64 53.34 15.14
C THR A 388 -5.11 52.02 14.59
N LYS A 389 -5.76 50.89 14.93
CA LYS A 389 -5.39 49.54 14.46
C LYS A 389 -6.01 49.19 13.11
N ILE A 390 -5.46 48.17 12.45
CA ILE A 390 -5.92 47.68 11.14
C ILE A 390 -7.38 47.18 11.21
N ALA A 391 -8.21 47.64 10.28
CA ALA A 391 -9.56 47.15 10.08
C ALA A 391 -9.54 45.71 9.53
N GLY A 392 -10.15 44.78 10.26
CA GLY A 392 -10.16 43.35 9.94
C GLY A 392 -9.14 42.51 10.73
N GLY A 393 -8.37 43.11 11.64
CA GLY A 393 -7.45 42.40 12.53
C GLY A 393 -5.97 42.49 12.12
N PRO A 394 -5.07 41.84 12.87
CA PRO A 394 -3.63 41.86 12.58
C PRO A 394 -3.33 41.13 11.27
N LEU A 395 -2.21 41.49 10.63
CA LEU A 395 -1.71 40.75 9.47
C LEU A 395 -1.04 39.46 9.95
N ILE A 396 -1.03 38.45 9.09
CA ILE A 396 -0.55 37.10 9.41
C ILE A 396 0.51 36.69 8.38
N ALA A 397 1.71 36.36 8.85
CA ALA A 397 2.69 35.65 8.03
C ALA A 397 2.73 34.19 8.46
N LYS A 398 2.36 33.29 7.56
CA LYS A 398 2.51 31.84 7.73
C LYS A 398 3.90 31.47 7.24
N VAL A 399 4.85 31.41 8.16
CA VAL A 399 6.26 31.18 7.82
C VAL A 399 6.52 29.70 7.64
N TYR A 400 7.22 29.34 6.57
CA TYR A 400 7.53 27.97 6.18
C TYR A 400 9.03 27.81 5.85
N ASP A 401 9.56 26.60 5.95
CA ASP A 401 10.95 26.30 5.62
C ASP A 401 11.04 24.96 4.86
N SER A 402 11.25 25.05 3.54
CA SER A 402 11.38 23.91 2.63
C SER A 402 12.63 23.06 2.91
N SER A 403 13.64 23.59 3.62
CA SER A 403 14.89 22.88 3.96
C SER A 403 14.75 21.94 5.16
N LEU A 404 13.67 22.06 5.95
CA LEU A 404 13.33 21.16 7.05
C LEU A 404 12.56 19.91 6.59
N ILE A 405 12.21 19.82 5.30
CA ILE A 405 11.60 18.62 4.73
C ILE A 405 12.64 17.50 4.63
N GLN A 406 12.31 16.35 5.18
CA GLN A 406 13.15 15.16 5.13
C GLN A 406 12.54 14.13 4.17
N VAL A 407 13.39 13.55 3.33
CA VAL A 407 13.01 12.46 2.42
C VAL A 407 13.83 11.25 2.82
N THR A 408 13.17 10.09 3.02
CA THR A 408 13.92 8.84 3.26
C THR A 408 14.69 8.47 2.00
N GLU A 409 15.80 7.76 2.16
CA GLU A 409 16.59 7.25 1.04
C GLU A 409 15.71 6.58 -0.03
N VAL A 410 15.85 7.06 -1.26
CA VAL A 410 15.12 6.55 -2.43
C VAL A 410 15.92 5.35 -2.94
N ASN A 411 15.55 4.16 -2.44
CA ASN A 411 16.16 2.91 -2.88
C ASN A 411 15.91 2.67 -4.37
N GLY A 412 16.83 1.91 -4.98
CA GLY A 412 16.68 1.44 -6.36
C GLY A 412 15.43 0.57 -6.55
N GLY A 413 14.91 0.59 -7.78
CA GLY A 413 13.67 -0.06 -8.17
C GLY A 413 13.85 -1.16 -9.22
N VAL A 414 12.76 -1.90 -9.46
CA VAL A 414 12.66 -2.88 -10.54
C VAL A 414 11.44 -2.60 -11.39
N VAL A 415 11.56 -2.80 -12.70
CA VAL A 415 10.46 -2.63 -13.66
C VAL A 415 9.22 -3.43 -13.21
N GLY A 416 8.07 -2.77 -13.16
CA GLY A 416 6.80 -3.37 -12.75
C GLY A 416 6.62 -3.56 -11.23
N GLN A 417 7.61 -3.24 -10.40
CA GLN A 417 7.50 -3.29 -8.93
C GLN A 417 7.30 -1.90 -8.32
N ALA A 418 6.41 -1.79 -7.34
CA ALA A 418 6.12 -0.51 -6.69
C ALA A 418 7.31 -0.03 -5.84
N CYS A 419 7.96 1.03 -6.29
CA CYS A 419 8.98 1.76 -5.56
C CYS A 419 8.32 2.66 -4.52
N GLN A 420 8.87 2.76 -3.31
CA GLN A 420 8.29 3.55 -2.23
C GLN A 420 9.33 4.34 -1.44
N PHE A 421 9.01 5.59 -1.10
CA PHE A 421 9.79 6.44 -0.21
C PHE A 421 8.86 7.33 0.64
N ARG A 422 9.36 7.84 1.77
CA ARG A 422 8.59 8.71 2.66
C ARG A 422 9.10 10.14 2.58
N VAL A 423 8.18 11.09 2.73
CA VAL A 423 8.47 12.52 2.90
C VAL A 423 7.89 12.97 4.22
N ASP A 424 8.70 13.60 5.06
CA ASP A 424 8.32 14.22 6.32
C ASP A 424 8.48 15.75 6.20
N ALA A 425 7.35 16.44 6.04
CA ALA A 425 7.24 17.89 6.06
C ALA A 425 6.67 18.43 7.39
N SER A 426 6.64 17.61 8.46
CA SER A 426 6.02 17.98 9.75
C SER A 426 6.64 19.22 10.41
N ALA A 427 7.92 19.49 10.14
CA ALA A 427 8.64 20.67 10.63
C ALA A 427 8.68 21.84 9.63
N ALA A 428 8.22 21.65 8.39
CA ALA A 428 8.35 22.64 7.31
C ALA A 428 7.34 23.79 7.38
N GLY A 429 6.31 23.68 8.23
CA GLY A 429 5.27 24.69 8.38
C GLY A 429 4.06 24.43 7.49
N GLU A 430 3.24 25.47 7.28
CA GLU A 430 2.06 25.36 6.42
C GLU A 430 2.45 25.52 4.96
N GLY A 431 1.97 24.63 4.11
CA GLY A 431 2.24 24.69 2.68
C GLY A 431 1.62 23.55 1.89
N GLN A 432 1.91 23.58 0.59
CA GLN A 432 1.51 22.59 -0.39
C GLN A 432 2.74 21.84 -0.88
N LEU A 433 2.69 20.50 -0.82
CA LEU A 433 3.72 19.63 -1.40
C LEU A 433 3.32 19.26 -2.83
N GLU A 434 4.29 19.25 -3.75
CA GLU A 434 4.15 18.81 -5.14
C GLU A 434 5.25 17.79 -5.43
N ILE A 435 4.87 16.63 -5.98
CA ILE A 435 5.81 15.53 -6.29
C ILE A 435 5.59 15.10 -7.74
N SER A 436 6.66 15.11 -8.52
CA SER A 436 6.68 14.66 -9.93
C SER A 436 7.83 13.69 -10.16
N ILE A 437 7.58 12.66 -10.97
CA ILE A 437 8.57 11.65 -11.34
C ILE A 437 8.76 11.72 -12.84
N ASN A 438 10.00 11.95 -13.27
CA ASN A 438 10.36 12.32 -14.64
C ASN A 438 9.45 13.45 -15.15
N GLU A 439 9.44 14.59 -14.44
CA GLU A 439 8.59 15.77 -14.75
C GLU A 439 7.07 15.50 -14.83
N GLY A 440 6.61 14.32 -14.39
CA GLY A 440 5.21 13.91 -14.43
C GLY A 440 4.88 12.85 -15.50
N GLU A 441 5.86 12.39 -16.29
CA GLU A 441 5.71 11.24 -17.20
C GLU A 441 5.22 9.99 -16.46
N VAL A 442 5.70 9.77 -15.23
CA VAL A 442 5.44 8.56 -14.46
C VAL A 442 4.39 8.83 -13.37
N PRO A 443 3.23 8.15 -13.43
CA PRO A 443 2.20 8.26 -12.40
C PRO A 443 2.76 7.88 -11.02
N ASN A 444 2.43 8.70 -10.02
CA ASN A 444 2.75 8.43 -8.63
C ASN A 444 1.49 8.57 -7.76
N HIS A 445 1.49 7.88 -6.62
CA HIS A 445 0.43 7.89 -5.63
C HIS A 445 0.98 8.31 -4.28
N VAL A 446 0.33 9.29 -3.65
CA VAL A 446 0.74 9.84 -2.35
C VAL A 446 -0.30 9.45 -1.29
N GLN A 447 0.13 8.66 -0.31
CA GLN A 447 -0.66 8.31 0.86
C GLN A 447 -0.26 9.19 2.05
N VAL A 448 -1.18 10.01 2.56
CA VAL A 448 -0.95 10.81 3.77
C VAL A 448 -0.95 9.90 5.00
N VAL A 449 0.17 9.85 5.72
CA VAL A 449 0.34 9.09 6.97
C VAL A 449 -0.07 9.93 8.19
N GLY A 450 -0.06 11.27 8.03
CA GLY A 450 -0.58 12.23 9.00
C GLY A 450 0.49 13.17 9.55
N GLY A 451 0.08 14.34 10.04
CA GLY A 451 0.96 15.31 10.70
C GLY A 451 2.11 15.81 9.83
N GLY A 452 1.90 16.02 8.53
CA GLY A 452 2.95 16.44 7.59
C GLY A 452 3.74 15.30 6.93
N ARG A 453 3.44 14.03 7.25
CA ARG A 453 4.10 12.86 6.66
C ARG A 453 3.27 12.22 5.56
N CYS A 454 3.93 11.83 4.47
CA CYS A 454 3.35 10.97 3.44
C CYS A 454 4.29 9.84 3.01
N LEU A 455 3.68 8.78 2.49
CA LEU A 455 4.33 7.69 1.77
C LEU A 455 4.02 7.89 0.28
N VAL A 456 5.05 7.99 -0.53
CA VAL A 456 4.95 8.14 -1.98
C VAL A 456 5.25 6.78 -2.61
N SER A 457 4.46 6.38 -3.59
CA SER A 457 4.67 5.16 -4.37
C SER A 457 4.54 5.41 -5.87
N PHE A 458 5.32 4.67 -6.65
CA PHE A 458 5.21 4.66 -8.12
C PHE A 458 5.70 3.32 -8.66
N THR A 459 5.24 2.94 -9.85
CA THR A 459 5.67 1.70 -10.51
C THR A 459 6.37 2.09 -11.82
N PRO A 460 7.69 1.90 -11.95
CA PRO A 460 8.42 2.22 -13.16
C PRO A 460 8.19 1.16 -14.24
N GLU A 461 7.91 1.59 -15.48
CA GLU A 461 7.71 0.69 -16.63
C GLU A 461 8.98 0.49 -17.47
N GLN A 462 10.04 1.26 -17.20
CA GLN A 462 11.27 1.28 -18.00
C GLN A 462 12.50 1.14 -17.10
N ALA A 463 13.52 0.40 -17.55
CA ALA A 463 14.82 0.32 -16.88
C ALA A 463 15.67 1.57 -17.20
N LYS A 464 15.29 2.70 -16.59
CA LYS A 464 16.02 3.98 -16.63
C LYS A 464 16.13 4.57 -15.23
N SER A 465 17.10 5.45 -15.00
CA SER A 465 17.08 6.30 -13.81
C SER A 465 15.84 7.19 -13.83
N HIS A 466 15.06 7.16 -12.76
CA HIS A 466 13.89 8.00 -12.56
C HIS A 466 14.26 9.18 -11.67
N LEU A 467 14.01 10.39 -12.16
CA LEU A 467 14.23 11.63 -11.43
C LEU A 467 12.98 11.97 -10.63
N ILE A 468 13.14 12.26 -9.34
CA ILE A 468 12.05 12.57 -8.42
C ILE A 468 12.24 13.99 -7.93
N ASP A 469 11.39 14.87 -8.44
CA ASP A 469 11.33 16.28 -8.08
C ASP A 469 10.23 16.50 -7.05
N ILE A 470 10.60 17.19 -5.97
CA ILE A 470 9.72 17.51 -4.86
C ILE A 470 9.83 19.02 -4.64
N LYS A 471 8.68 19.70 -4.66
CA LYS A 471 8.56 21.12 -4.39
C LYS A 471 7.63 21.37 -3.22
N PHE A 472 7.89 22.43 -2.47
CA PHE A 472 7.06 22.88 -1.35
C PHE A 472 6.80 24.37 -1.51
N ASN A 473 5.53 24.76 -1.62
CA ASN A 473 5.12 26.13 -1.98
C ASN A 473 5.79 26.68 -3.26
N GLY A 474 6.18 25.79 -4.19
CA GLY A 474 6.89 26.11 -5.43
C GLY A 474 8.43 26.09 -5.33
N GLU A 475 9.00 26.09 -4.12
CA GLU A 475 10.44 25.97 -3.88
C GLU A 475 10.89 24.51 -3.98
N THR A 476 12.06 24.25 -4.58
CA THR A 476 12.62 22.89 -4.68
C THR A 476 13.16 22.41 -3.33
N VAL A 477 12.75 21.22 -2.90
CA VAL A 477 13.21 20.60 -1.65
C VAL A 477 14.70 20.24 -1.74
N ARG A 478 15.42 20.40 -0.63
CA ARG A 478 16.84 20.08 -0.52
C ARG A 478 17.12 18.62 -0.91
N GLY A 479 18.01 18.43 -1.88
CA GLY A 479 18.40 17.11 -2.37
C GLY A 479 17.73 16.68 -3.68
N CYS A 480 16.71 17.41 -4.15
CA CYS A 480 16.14 17.18 -5.47
C CYS A 480 17.09 17.56 -6.63
N PRO A 481 17.00 16.88 -7.79
CA PRO A 481 16.18 15.68 -8.02
C PRO A 481 16.78 14.45 -7.31
N PHE A 482 15.94 13.69 -6.61
CA PHE A 482 16.36 12.38 -6.08
C PHE A 482 16.36 11.37 -7.23
N VAL A 483 17.34 10.46 -7.25
CA VAL A 483 17.52 9.51 -8.36
C VAL A 483 17.16 8.10 -7.91
N CYS A 484 16.06 7.55 -8.42
CA CYS A 484 15.77 6.12 -8.32
C CYS A 484 16.35 5.41 -9.55
N ALA A 485 17.47 4.69 -9.39
CA ALA A 485 17.93 3.78 -10.43
C ALA A 485 16.94 2.62 -10.56
N VAL A 486 16.49 2.29 -11.79
CA VAL A 486 15.58 1.16 -12.01
C VAL A 486 16.21 0.15 -12.96
N ALA A 487 16.28 -1.11 -12.53
CA ALA A 487 16.77 -2.22 -13.34
C ALA A 487 15.63 -3.09 -13.90
N ASP A 488 15.88 -3.71 -15.04
CA ASP A 488 15.08 -4.82 -15.55
C ASP A 488 15.68 -6.14 -15.05
N THR A 489 15.08 -6.72 -14.02
CA THR A 489 15.45 -8.06 -13.52
C THR A 489 14.58 -9.18 -14.13
N SER A 490 13.68 -8.89 -15.07
CA SER A 490 12.80 -9.92 -15.69
C SER A 490 13.59 -11.00 -16.44
N ARG A 491 14.85 -10.70 -16.77
CA ARG A 491 15.81 -11.63 -17.33
C ARG A 491 16.16 -12.78 -16.40
N VAL A 492 16.03 -12.58 -15.08
CA VAL A 492 16.31 -13.59 -14.06
C VAL A 492 15.02 -14.34 -13.75
N LEU A 493 15.01 -15.63 -14.11
CA LEU A 493 13.88 -16.52 -13.86
C LEU A 493 14.26 -17.49 -12.75
N LEU A 494 13.41 -17.57 -11.73
CA LEU A 494 13.56 -18.48 -10.60
C LEU A 494 12.19 -18.96 -10.14
N ASN A 495 12.13 -20.17 -9.59
CA ASN A 495 10.91 -20.75 -9.03
C ASN A 495 11.21 -21.23 -7.62
N LEU A 496 10.45 -20.72 -6.65
CA LEU A 496 10.62 -20.97 -5.22
C LEU A 496 9.41 -21.70 -4.60
N SER A 497 8.40 -22.09 -5.39
CA SER A 497 7.17 -22.70 -4.86
C SER A 497 7.43 -24.05 -4.16
N ASN A 498 8.51 -24.75 -4.52
CA ASN A 498 8.97 -25.96 -3.84
C ASN A 498 9.64 -25.71 -2.48
N LEU A 499 9.83 -24.45 -2.07
CA LEU A 499 10.48 -24.05 -0.82
C LEU A 499 9.51 -23.47 0.24
N GLU A 500 8.19 -23.52 0.02
CA GLU A 500 7.21 -23.07 1.03
C GLU A 500 7.38 -23.81 2.37
N LEU A 501 7.67 -25.13 2.33
CA LEU A 501 7.94 -25.96 3.50
C LEU A 501 9.27 -26.73 3.33
N ILE A 502 10.26 -26.42 4.17
CA ILE A 502 11.62 -27.01 4.09
C ILE A 502 12.03 -27.76 5.38
N PRO A 503 12.55 -29.00 5.31
CA PRO A 503 12.98 -29.72 6.50
C PRO A 503 14.28 -29.15 7.08
N VAL A 504 14.36 -28.99 8.42
CA VAL A 504 15.62 -28.63 9.09
C VAL A 504 16.68 -29.73 8.93
N ASN A 505 17.94 -29.31 8.98
CA ASN A 505 19.14 -30.16 8.86
C ASN A 505 19.20 -30.98 7.57
N ARG A 506 18.51 -30.53 6.52
CA ARG A 506 18.58 -31.09 5.15
C ARG A 506 18.79 -29.98 4.12
N PRO A 507 19.62 -30.20 3.08
CA PRO A 507 19.78 -29.25 2.00
C PRO A 507 18.46 -28.94 1.29
N SER A 508 18.23 -27.67 1.04
CA SER A 508 17.13 -27.13 0.23
C SER A 508 17.74 -26.29 -0.89
N SER A 509 17.24 -26.46 -2.12
CA SER A 509 17.85 -25.83 -3.29
C SER A 509 16.81 -25.32 -4.29
N PHE A 510 17.17 -24.26 -4.99
CA PHE A 510 16.42 -23.71 -6.12
C PHE A 510 17.35 -23.34 -7.26
N HIS A 511 16.77 -23.24 -8.46
CA HIS A 511 17.47 -22.96 -9.70
C HIS A 511 17.13 -21.54 -10.20
N ILE A 512 18.14 -20.87 -10.75
CA ILE A 512 18.11 -19.48 -11.21
C ILE A 512 18.69 -19.46 -12.63
N THR A 513 17.90 -19.08 -13.63
CA THR A 513 18.40 -18.85 -15.00
C THR A 513 18.44 -17.37 -15.30
N VAL A 514 19.45 -16.93 -16.05
CA VAL A 514 19.62 -15.54 -16.46
C VAL A 514 19.63 -15.49 -17.99
N SER A 515 18.66 -14.81 -18.58
CA SER A 515 18.52 -14.71 -20.03
C SER A 515 19.30 -13.52 -20.60
N GLY A 516 20.06 -13.79 -21.68
CA GLY A 516 20.96 -12.83 -22.31
C GLY A 516 22.33 -12.77 -21.62
N GLY A 517 23.35 -13.34 -22.25
CA GLY A 517 24.69 -13.55 -21.69
C GLY A 517 25.52 -12.28 -21.52
N GLY A 518 25.17 -11.45 -20.53
CA GLY A 518 25.98 -10.31 -20.08
C GLY A 518 26.82 -10.63 -18.84
N ALA A 519 27.85 -9.84 -18.59
CA ALA A 519 28.51 -9.81 -17.29
C ALA A 519 27.57 -9.13 -16.27
N ALA A 520 27.17 -9.85 -15.23
CA ALA A 520 26.28 -9.37 -14.18
C ALA A 520 26.60 -10.08 -12.86
N GLU A 521 26.36 -9.38 -11.75
CA GLU A 521 26.56 -9.91 -10.40
C GLU A 521 25.24 -10.50 -9.87
N LEU A 522 25.26 -11.79 -9.53
CA LEU A 522 24.14 -12.48 -8.90
C LEU A 522 24.49 -12.75 -7.43
N ALA A 523 23.74 -12.14 -6.52
CA ALA A 523 23.88 -12.36 -5.08
C ALA A 523 22.66 -13.13 -4.56
N VAL A 524 22.90 -14.11 -3.68
CA VAL A 524 21.84 -14.90 -3.03
C VAL A 524 22.12 -14.93 -1.54
N SER A 525 21.15 -14.53 -0.73
CA SER A 525 21.24 -14.57 0.73
C SER A 525 19.99 -15.22 1.34
N VAL A 526 20.19 -15.97 2.43
CA VAL A 526 19.10 -16.59 3.19
C VAL A 526 19.24 -16.20 4.65
N ARG A 527 18.19 -15.61 5.21
CA ARG A 527 18.15 -15.16 6.61
C ARG A 527 17.05 -15.89 7.37
N GLY A 528 17.45 -16.74 8.30
CA GLY A 528 16.57 -17.49 9.20
C GLY A 528 16.41 -16.85 10.58
N PRO A 529 15.74 -17.55 11.52
CA PRO A 529 15.45 -17.02 12.85
C PRO A 529 16.69 -16.71 13.71
N GLN A 530 17.84 -17.32 13.39
CA GLN A 530 19.10 -17.12 14.12
C GLN A 530 20.12 -16.22 13.38
N GLY A 531 19.75 -15.64 12.23
CA GLY A 531 20.64 -14.83 11.40
C GLY A 531 20.79 -15.36 9.98
N GLU A 532 21.92 -15.03 9.34
CA GLU A 532 22.20 -15.47 7.97
C GLU A 532 22.70 -16.91 7.92
N LEU A 533 22.30 -17.62 6.86
CA LEU A 533 22.71 -18.99 6.57
C LEU A 533 23.73 -18.98 5.43
N PRO A 534 24.73 -19.89 5.45
CA PRO A 534 25.61 -20.08 4.31
C PRO A 534 24.81 -20.61 3.11
N VAL A 535 24.93 -19.92 1.97
CA VAL A 535 24.37 -20.34 0.69
C VAL A 535 25.51 -20.78 -0.22
N ARG A 536 25.43 -22.00 -0.76
CA ARG A 536 26.35 -22.49 -1.78
C ARG A 536 25.71 -22.30 -3.15
N VAL A 537 26.26 -21.38 -3.95
CA VAL A 537 25.85 -21.17 -5.35
C VAL A 537 26.81 -21.93 -6.27
N THR A 538 26.26 -22.71 -7.20
CA THR A 538 27.01 -23.48 -8.20
C THR A 538 26.38 -23.32 -9.59
N GLY A 539 27.08 -23.72 -10.65
CA GLY A 539 26.59 -23.61 -12.03
C GLY A 539 27.22 -22.46 -12.81
N ASP A 540 26.66 -22.15 -13.98
CA ASP A 540 27.15 -21.13 -14.91
C ASP A 540 26.01 -20.50 -15.73
N ILE A 541 26.33 -19.52 -16.57
CA ILE A 541 25.34 -18.75 -17.33
C ILE A 541 24.62 -19.53 -18.44
N HIS A 542 25.16 -20.67 -18.88
CA HIS A 542 24.54 -21.55 -19.89
C HIS A 542 23.66 -22.62 -19.25
N ALA A 543 24.13 -23.22 -18.15
CA ALA A 543 23.43 -24.26 -17.41
C ALA A 543 22.43 -23.70 -16.37
N GLY A 544 22.53 -22.41 -16.05
CA GLY A 544 21.86 -21.78 -14.92
C GLY A 544 22.61 -22.02 -13.60
N PHE A 545 22.28 -21.21 -12.60
CA PHE A 545 22.83 -21.29 -11.25
C PHE A 545 21.91 -22.09 -10.32
N THR A 546 22.48 -22.86 -9.41
CA THR A 546 21.76 -23.57 -8.36
C THR A 546 22.24 -23.06 -7.01
N ALA A 547 21.33 -22.51 -6.22
CA ALA A 547 21.58 -22.07 -4.86
C ALA A 547 21.09 -23.13 -3.88
N GLU A 548 21.96 -23.58 -2.98
CA GLU A 548 21.66 -24.57 -1.94
C GLU A 548 21.97 -23.99 -0.55
N PHE A 549 21.09 -24.20 0.42
CA PHE A 549 21.26 -23.83 1.82
C PHE A 549 20.67 -24.92 2.72
N THR A 550 21.04 -24.95 4.01
CA THR A 550 20.49 -25.91 4.98
C THR A 550 19.93 -25.16 6.20
N PRO A 551 18.60 -25.13 6.41
CA PRO A 551 18.00 -24.52 7.60
C PRO A 551 18.32 -25.34 8.85
N THR A 552 18.71 -24.67 9.94
CA THR A 552 19.11 -25.34 11.20
C THR A 552 18.08 -25.20 12.34
N THR A 553 17.16 -24.24 12.21
CA THR A 553 16.21 -23.85 13.26
C THR A 553 14.81 -23.77 12.68
N VAL A 554 13.80 -24.29 13.37
CA VAL A 554 12.39 -24.19 12.96
C VAL A 554 11.94 -22.72 12.89
N GLY A 555 11.18 -22.36 11.85
CA GLY A 555 10.66 -21.00 11.64
C GLY A 555 10.87 -20.46 10.22
N GLY A 556 10.48 -19.19 10.02
CA GLY A 556 10.55 -18.50 8.74
C GLY A 556 11.99 -18.15 8.32
N HIS A 557 12.30 -18.39 7.05
CA HIS A 557 13.56 -18.06 6.38
C HIS A 557 13.26 -17.16 5.18
N SER A 558 13.83 -15.96 5.17
CA SER A 558 13.76 -15.02 4.05
C SER A 558 14.85 -15.34 3.03
N ILE A 559 14.46 -15.71 1.81
CA ILE A 559 15.37 -15.95 0.68
C ILE A 559 15.34 -14.69 -0.20
N ASN A 560 16.49 -14.03 -0.34
CA ASN A 560 16.66 -12.86 -1.19
C ASN A 560 17.61 -13.19 -2.36
N VAL A 561 17.27 -12.72 -3.56
CA VAL A 561 18.09 -12.88 -4.77
C VAL A 561 18.21 -11.52 -5.42
N GLU A 562 19.44 -11.07 -5.66
CA GLU A 562 19.73 -9.77 -6.25
C GLU A 562 20.53 -9.95 -7.55
N TYR A 563 20.22 -9.09 -8.52
CA TYR A 563 20.85 -9.04 -9.83
C TYR A 563 21.36 -7.62 -10.08
N ASN A 564 22.68 -7.45 -10.15
CA ASN A 564 23.38 -6.16 -10.17
C ASN A 564 22.97 -5.23 -9.00
N GLY A 565 22.72 -5.79 -7.82
CA GLY A 565 22.28 -5.07 -6.62
C GLY A 565 20.78 -4.73 -6.55
N PHE A 566 19.96 -5.24 -7.48
CA PHE A 566 18.50 -5.06 -7.47
C PHE A 566 17.78 -6.37 -7.15
N ALA A 567 16.84 -6.36 -6.22
CA ALA A 567 16.08 -7.54 -5.80
C ALA A 567 15.23 -8.11 -6.96
N VAL A 568 15.34 -9.41 -7.21
CA VAL A 568 14.64 -10.10 -8.30
C VAL A 568 13.18 -10.36 -7.90
N GLN A 569 12.27 -10.21 -8.86
CA GLN A 569 10.84 -10.45 -8.68
C GLN A 569 10.56 -11.80 -8.01
N GLY A 570 9.67 -11.79 -7.00
CA GLY A 570 9.36 -12.96 -6.19
C GLY A 570 10.26 -13.13 -4.96
N THR A 571 11.26 -12.26 -4.78
CA THR A 571 12.06 -12.17 -3.55
C THR A 571 11.86 -10.80 -2.85
N PRO A 572 11.96 -10.70 -1.51
CA PRO A 572 12.24 -11.79 -0.56
C PRO A 572 11.10 -12.82 -0.45
N PHE A 573 11.45 -14.10 -0.51
CA PHE A 573 10.52 -15.22 -0.40
C PHE A 573 10.59 -15.83 1.01
N LEU A 574 9.44 -16.12 1.62
CA LEU A 574 9.36 -16.69 2.97
C LEU A 574 9.20 -18.21 2.93
N ALA A 575 10.31 -18.93 3.06
CA ALA A 575 10.33 -20.37 3.26
C ALA A 575 10.07 -20.72 4.73
N LYS A 576 9.23 -21.71 5.03
CA LYS A 576 8.92 -22.12 6.41
C LYS A 576 9.61 -23.44 6.74
N SER A 577 10.50 -23.41 7.72
CA SER A 577 11.25 -24.62 8.11
C SER A 577 10.55 -25.42 9.21
N TYR A 578 10.68 -26.76 9.14
CA TYR A 578 9.99 -27.70 10.01
C TYR A 578 10.90 -28.86 10.47
N ASP A 579 10.57 -29.47 11.60
CA ASP A 579 11.34 -30.54 12.23
C ASP A 579 10.43 -31.67 12.74
N ALA A 580 10.32 -32.74 11.96
CA ALA A 580 9.55 -33.92 12.35
C ALA A 580 10.12 -34.65 13.59
N SER A 581 11.38 -34.42 13.96
CA SER A 581 11.96 -35.03 15.16
C SER A 581 11.45 -34.42 16.47
N LYS A 582 10.82 -33.25 16.40
CA LYS A 582 10.20 -32.54 17.53
C LYS A 582 8.71 -32.86 17.69
N VAL A 583 8.13 -33.70 16.84
CA VAL A 583 6.78 -34.24 17.08
C VAL A 583 6.90 -35.34 18.14
N VAL A 584 6.15 -35.20 19.23
CA VAL A 584 6.16 -36.15 20.35
C VAL A 584 4.84 -36.92 20.36
N VAL A 585 4.93 -38.25 20.21
CA VAL A 585 3.79 -39.15 20.39
C VAL A 585 3.76 -39.61 21.84
N GLY A 586 2.65 -39.37 22.53
CA GLY A 586 2.43 -39.79 23.91
C GLY A 586 2.32 -41.31 24.04
N SER A 587 2.58 -41.83 25.25
CA SER A 587 2.54 -43.27 25.53
C SER A 587 1.17 -43.88 25.24
N VAL A 588 1.13 -44.88 24.36
CA VAL A 588 -0.11 -45.61 24.04
C VAL A 588 -0.24 -46.82 24.97
N SER A 589 -1.32 -46.90 25.73
CA SER A 589 -1.57 -48.02 26.64
C SER A 589 -2.10 -49.26 25.90
N ARG A 590 -1.87 -50.44 26.47
CA ARG A 590 -2.56 -51.68 26.05
C ARG A 590 -4.07 -51.49 26.13
N GLY A 591 -4.78 -51.96 25.11
CA GLY A 591 -6.23 -51.79 24.98
C GLY A 591 -7.00 -53.11 25.07
N THR A 592 -8.32 -52.98 25.19
CA THR A 592 -9.26 -54.10 25.17
C THR A 592 -10.21 -53.94 23.99
N MET A 593 -10.51 -55.05 23.28
CA MET A 593 -11.47 -55.06 22.18
C MET A 593 -12.80 -54.37 22.57
N GLY A 594 -13.28 -53.48 21.70
CA GLY A 594 -14.50 -52.70 21.92
C GLY A 594 -14.39 -51.51 22.89
N ARG A 595 -13.22 -51.25 23.49
CA ARG A 595 -12.98 -50.07 24.35
C ARG A 595 -12.07 -49.05 23.65
N PRO A 596 -12.38 -47.74 23.67
CA PRO A 596 -11.51 -46.73 23.07
C PRO A 596 -10.09 -46.76 23.64
N VAL A 597 -9.09 -46.79 22.76
CA VAL A 597 -7.68 -46.53 23.08
C VAL A 597 -7.38 -45.10 22.69
N GLN A 598 -6.73 -44.35 23.57
CA GLN A 598 -6.44 -42.92 23.40
C GLN A 598 -4.94 -42.65 23.63
N PHE A 599 -4.38 -41.73 22.83
CA PHE A 599 -3.04 -41.18 23.01
C PHE A 599 -2.98 -39.73 22.54
N THR A 600 -1.88 -39.03 22.84
CA THR A 600 -1.65 -37.65 22.40
C THR A 600 -0.56 -37.57 21.34
N VAL A 601 -0.62 -36.54 20.50
CA VAL A 601 0.49 -36.13 19.62
C VAL A 601 0.70 -34.63 19.80
N ASP A 602 1.92 -34.23 20.12
CA ASP A 602 2.32 -32.82 20.27
C ASP A 602 3.26 -32.44 19.12
N ALA A 603 2.88 -31.42 18.35
CA ALA A 603 3.67 -30.88 17.24
C ALA A 603 4.01 -29.39 17.46
N GLY A 604 3.89 -28.87 18.70
CA GLY A 604 4.09 -27.45 19.01
C GLY A 604 5.41 -26.88 18.51
N ASP A 605 6.50 -27.60 18.74
CA ASP A 605 7.88 -27.21 18.38
C ASP A 605 8.34 -27.70 17.00
N ALA A 606 7.50 -28.48 16.30
CA ALA A 606 7.84 -29.07 15.00
C ALA A 606 7.73 -28.09 13.82
N GLY A 607 7.11 -26.93 14.01
CA GLY A 607 6.95 -25.89 12.99
C GLY A 607 5.57 -25.89 12.35
N GLU A 608 5.50 -25.51 11.07
CA GLU A 608 4.29 -25.64 10.26
C GLU A 608 4.39 -26.89 9.37
N GLY A 609 3.25 -27.55 9.12
CA GLY A 609 3.23 -28.76 8.33
C GLY A 609 1.88 -29.46 8.35
N ASN A 610 1.84 -30.67 7.80
CA ASN A 610 0.71 -31.59 7.83
C ASN A 610 1.07 -32.84 8.64
N LEU A 611 0.20 -33.23 9.57
CA LEU A 611 0.33 -34.43 10.40
C LEU A 611 -0.54 -35.55 9.83
N GLU A 612 0.04 -36.70 9.56
CA GLU A 612 -0.66 -37.89 9.05
C GLU A 612 -0.57 -39.03 10.08
N ILE A 613 -1.71 -39.63 10.40
CA ILE A 613 -1.82 -40.68 11.42
C ILE A 613 -2.61 -41.85 10.84
N THR A 614 -1.98 -43.02 10.81
CA THR A 614 -2.59 -44.26 10.30
C THR A 614 -2.50 -45.33 11.37
N ILE A 615 -3.62 -45.93 11.73
CA ILE A 615 -3.71 -47.06 12.65
C ILE A 615 -4.21 -48.26 11.88
N SER A 616 -3.52 -49.40 11.97
CA SER A 616 -3.90 -50.60 11.24
C SER A 616 -3.71 -51.88 12.06
N ALA A 617 -4.52 -52.89 11.75
CA ALA A 617 -4.38 -54.24 12.30
C ALA A 617 -4.45 -55.25 11.15
N LYS A 618 -3.54 -56.22 11.12
CA LYS A 618 -3.42 -57.22 10.02
C LYS A 618 -3.41 -56.61 8.60
N GLY A 619 -2.89 -55.39 8.45
CA GLY A 619 -2.85 -54.64 7.19
C GLY A 619 -4.15 -53.91 6.81
N GLN A 620 -5.19 -53.94 7.64
CA GLN A 620 -6.43 -53.17 7.45
C GLN A 620 -6.40 -51.88 8.27
N ASN A 621 -6.77 -50.75 7.66
CA ASN A 621 -6.83 -49.45 8.34
C ASN A 621 -8.05 -49.38 9.26
N ILE A 622 -7.85 -48.83 10.46
CA ILE A 622 -8.88 -48.68 11.49
C ILE A 622 -9.31 -47.22 11.54
N PRO A 623 -10.63 -46.92 11.56
CA PRO A 623 -11.13 -45.56 11.73
C PRO A 623 -10.63 -44.93 13.04
N THR A 624 -10.09 -43.71 12.93
CA THR A 624 -9.58 -42.94 14.06
C THR A 624 -10.38 -41.65 14.25
N GLN A 625 -10.40 -41.13 15.47
CA GLN A 625 -10.95 -39.83 15.81
C GLN A 625 -9.80 -38.95 16.32
N VAL A 626 -9.73 -37.72 15.83
CA VAL A 626 -8.68 -36.75 16.20
C VAL A 626 -9.35 -35.50 16.76
N HIS A 627 -9.03 -35.17 18.00
CA HIS A 627 -9.54 -34.00 18.71
C HIS A 627 -8.41 -32.99 18.97
N PRO A 628 -8.47 -31.76 18.43
CA PRO A 628 -7.47 -30.74 18.71
C PRO A 628 -7.57 -30.28 20.17
N GLN A 629 -6.43 -30.16 20.85
CA GLN A 629 -6.32 -29.69 22.24
C GLN A 629 -5.77 -28.26 22.37
N GLY A 630 -5.49 -27.59 21.23
CA GLY A 630 -4.80 -26.31 21.18
C GLY A 630 -3.28 -26.45 21.08
N SER A 631 -2.58 -25.36 20.77
CA SER A 631 -1.11 -25.29 20.67
C SER A 631 -0.46 -26.39 19.80
N ALA A 632 -1.11 -26.80 18.71
CA ALA A 632 -0.70 -27.93 17.86
C ALA A 632 -0.53 -29.29 18.60
N ARG A 633 -1.29 -29.49 19.68
CA ARG A 633 -1.49 -30.79 20.34
C ARG A 633 -2.82 -31.42 19.96
N PHE A 634 -2.82 -32.74 19.80
CA PHE A 634 -3.96 -33.54 19.37
C PHE A 634 -4.15 -34.74 20.31
N SER A 635 -5.41 -35.07 20.57
CA SER A 635 -5.83 -36.32 21.20
C SER A 635 -6.37 -37.24 20.11
N VAL A 636 -5.75 -38.39 19.92
CA VAL A 636 -6.16 -39.40 18.95
C VAL A 636 -6.79 -40.56 19.70
N SER A 637 -7.92 -41.07 19.20
CA SER A 637 -8.54 -42.29 19.71
C SER A 637 -9.04 -43.21 18.60
N PHE A 638 -9.06 -44.51 18.89
CA PHE A 638 -9.64 -45.54 18.03
C PHE A 638 -10.31 -46.62 18.87
N VAL A 639 -11.27 -47.35 18.29
CA VAL A 639 -11.90 -48.49 18.95
C VAL A 639 -11.47 -49.77 18.23
N PRO A 640 -10.66 -50.65 18.87
CA PRO A 640 -10.20 -51.87 18.24
C PRO A 640 -11.33 -52.90 18.16
N THR A 641 -11.55 -53.45 16.98
CA THR A 641 -12.56 -54.49 16.70
C THR A 641 -12.01 -55.91 16.78
N GLU A 642 -10.69 -56.06 16.92
CA GLU A 642 -10.01 -57.36 16.99
C GLU A 642 -9.00 -57.42 18.14
N SER A 643 -8.84 -58.60 18.74
CA SER A 643 -7.83 -58.88 19.76
C SER A 643 -6.50 -59.29 19.13
N CYS A 644 -5.78 -58.33 18.55
CA CYS A 644 -4.47 -58.55 17.94
C CYS A 644 -3.56 -57.31 18.08
N GLU A 645 -2.33 -57.38 17.57
CA GLU A 645 -1.43 -56.23 17.55
C GLU A 645 -1.88 -55.19 16.51
N HIS A 646 -1.94 -53.93 16.96
CA HIS A 646 -2.27 -52.77 16.15
C HIS A 646 -1.01 -51.92 15.95
N THR A 647 -0.79 -51.46 14.73
CA THR A 647 0.35 -50.61 14.35
C THR A 647 -0.11 -49.18 14.17
N ILE A 648 0.52 -48.24 14.89
CA ILE A 648 0.27 -46.81 14.81
C ILE A 648 1.46 -46.15 14.11
N ASN A 649 1.22 -45.57 12.93
CA ASN A 649 2.17 -44.76 12.19
C ASN A 649 1.79 -43.28 12.32
N VAL A 650 2.79 -42.44 12.62
CA VAL A 650 2.67 -40.98 12.59
C VAL A 650 3.76 -40.43 11.68
N SER A 651 3.37 -39.57 10.74
CA SER A 651 4.28 -38.83 9.86
C SER A 651 3.96 -37.33 9.92
N PHE A 652 4.98 -36.50 9.76
CA PHE A 652 4.86 -35.04 9.70
C PHE A 652 5.57 -34.53 8.46
N ASN A 653 4.84 -33.82 7.59
CA ASN A 653 5.27 -33.46 6.24
C ASN A 653 5.85 -34.65 5.45
N LYS A 654 5.20 -35.83 5.57
CA LYS A 654 5.61 -37.11 4.97
C LYS A 654 6.94 -37.69 5.51
N MET A 655 7.51 -37.11 6.56
CA MET A 655 8.67 -37.69 7.27
C MET A 655 8.18 -38.49 8.48
N PRO A 656 8.71 -39.70 8.75
CA PRO A 656 8.33 -40.47 9.94
C PRO A 656 8.75 -39.74 11.22
N VAL A 657 7.86 -39.77 12.22
CA VAL A 657 8.10 -39.20 13.55
C VAL A 657 8.88 -40.20 14.43
N PRO A 658 9.81 -39.76 15.30
CA PRO A 658 10.55 -40.66 16.20
C PRO A 658 9.62 -41.55 17.04
N GLY A 659 10.00 -42.83 17.16
CA GLY A 659 9.22 -43.82 17.90
C GLY A 659 8.07 -44.47 17.11
N CYS A 660 7.76 -44.02 15.89
CA CYS A 660 6.83 -44.71 15.00
C CYS A 660 7.54 -45.64 14.00
N PRO A 661 6.96 -46.80 13.64
CA PRO A 661 5.68 -47.36 14.10
C PRO A 661 5.66 -47.76 15.58
N ILE A 662 4.52 -47.53 16.25
CA ILE A 662 4.24 -48.01 17.61
C ILE A 662 3.33 -49.22 17.52
N THR A 663 3.70 -50.34 18.15
CA THR A 663 2.85 -51.53 18.25
C THR A 663 2.08 -51.55 19.58
N VAL A 664 0.77 -51.79 19.51
CA VAL A 664 -0.13 -51.86 20.67
C VAL A 664 -0.86 -53.20 20.68
N SER A 665 -0.64 -54.00 21.72
CA SER A 665 -1.36 -55.27 21.91
C SER A 665 -2.78 -55.02 22.43
N ILE A 666 -3.79 -55.54 21.73
CA ILE A 666 -5.19 -55.51 22.16
C ILE A 666 -5.64 -56.88 22.69
N SER A 667 -6.13 -56.93 23.91
CA SER A 667 -6.72 -58.15 24.50
C SER A 667 -8.18 -58.35 24.09
N GLY A 668 -8.60 -59.61 23.98
CA GLY A 668 -10.00 -59.96 23.78
C GLY A 668 -10.82 -59.61 25.02
N GLY A 669 -12.05 -59.11 24.81
CA GLY A 669 -12.98 -58.86 25.90
C GLY A 669 -13.35 -60.16 26.59
N VAL A 670 -12.82 -60.38 27.78
CA VAL A 670 -13.24 -61.46 28.68
C VAL A 670 -14.64 -61.17 29.23
N ALA A 671 -15.40 -62.23 29.52
CA ALA A 671 -16.78 -62.10 30.01
C ALA A 671 -16.86 -61.17 31.23
N GLY A 672 -17.93 -60.38 31.30
CA GLY A 672 -18.15 -59.41 32.36
C GLY A 672 -18.20 -60.04 33.77
N PRO A 673 -18.10 -59.22 34.83
CA PRO A 673 -17.98 -59.67 36.21
C PRO A 673 -19.03 -60.72 36.56
N GLN A 674 -18.59 -61.91 36.95
CA GLN A 674 -19.47 -62.99 37.38
C GLN A 674 -19.74 -62.86 38.87
N VAL A 675 -20.99 -62.61 39.24
CA VAL A 675 -21.42 -62.48 40.64
C VAL A 675 -21.94 -63.83 41.14
N SER A 676 -21.27 -64.40 42.15
CA SER A 676 -21.73 -65.58 42.87
C SER A 676 -22.29 -65.17 44.23
N LEU A 677 -23.61 -65.28 44.38
CA LEU A 677 -24.33 -65.03 45.63
C LEU A 677 -24.27 -66.27 46.53
N GLY A 678 -24.00 -66.10 47.83
CA GLY A 678 -24.04 -67.18 48.82
C GLY A 678 -25.45 -67.75 49.14
N GLY A 679 -26.49 -67.21 48.51
CA GLY A 679 -27.89 -67.50 48.81
C GLY A 679 -28.52 -66.54 49.84
N PRO A 680 -29.80 -66.76 50.21
CA PRO A 680 -30.47 -65.96 51.24
C PRO A 680 -29.81 -66.16 52.61
N GLY A 681 -29.31 -65.06 53.19
CA GLY A 681 -28.65 -65.06 54.49
C GLY A 681 -29.60 -64.78 55.65
N PRO A 682 -29.30 -65.26 56.88
CA PRO A 682 -30.08 -64.96 58.07
C PRO A 682 -29.99 -63.48 58.47
N VAL A 683 -31.09 -62.94 59.00
CA VAL A 683 -31.18 -61.54 59.45
C VAL A 683 -30.22 -61.30 60.63
N HIS A 684 -29.61 -60.11 60.68
CA HIS A 684 -28.59 -59.70 61.66
C HIS A 684 -27.28 -60.49 61.66
N GLN A 685 -26.98 -61.26 60.61
CA GLN A 685 -25.66 -61.88 60.41
C GLN A 685 -25.00 -61.36 59.13
N THR A 686 -23.67 -61.40 59.08
CA THR A 686 -22.90 -61.03 57.89
C THR A 686 -23.19 -62.03 56.77
N ASN A 687 -23.61 -61.53 55.61
CA ASN A 687 -23.67 -62.29 54.37
C ASN A 687 -22.67 -61.70 53.35
N SER A 688 -22.19 -62.53 52.43
CA SER A 688 -21.17 -62.16 51.44
C SER A 688 -21.50 -62.73 50.06
N PHE A 689 -21.12 -62.01 49.03
CA PHE A 689 -21.10 -62.48 47.65
C PHE A 689 -19.70 -62.27 47.07
N VAL A 690 -19.35 -63.04 46.05
CA VAL A 690 -18.04 -62.97 45.38
C VAL A 690 -18.24 -62.45 43.96
N ILE A 691 -17.51 -61.40 43.60
CA ILE A 691 -17.41 -60.93 42.21
C ILE A 691 -16.10 -61.45 41.62
N ASN A 692 -16.20 -62.36 40.67
CA ASN A 692 -15.08 -62.82 39.86
C ASN A 692 -15.02 -62.00 38.57
N HIS A 693 -14.17 -60.96 38.55
CA HIS A 693 -13.89 -60.18 37.35
C HIS A 693 -12.47 -60.45 36.84
N ASN A 694 -12.32 -61.53 36.08
CA ASN A 694 -11.04 -61.82 35.44
C ASN A 694 -10.69 -60.69 34.45
N GLY A 695 -9.50 -60.09 34.57
CA GLY A 695 -9.03 -59.01 33.69
C GLY A 695 -9.68 -57.63 33.85
N GLY A 696 -10.62 -57.43 34.77
CA GLY A 696 -11.16 -56.11 35.10
C GLY A 696 -10.32 -55.35 36.13
N ARG A 697 -10.56 -54.04 36.28
CA ARG A 697 -9.97 -53.24 37.36
C ARG A 697 -10.98 -53.03 38.49
N LEU A 698 -10.48 -52.73 39.69
CA LEU A 698 -11.35 -52.45 40.84
C LEU A 698 -12.18 -51.15 40.63
N GLU A 699 -11.63 -50.19 39.88
CA GLU A 699 -12.32 -48.96 39.47
C GLU A 699 -13.53 -49.18 38.53
N ASP A 700 -13.67 -50.37 37.93
CA ASP A 700 -14.78 -50.73 37.03
C ASP A 700 -15.99 -51.35 37.78
N ILE A 701 -15.93 -51.50 39.11
CA ILE A 701 -16.92 -52.23 39.91
C ILE A 701 -17.66 -51.30 40.88
N GLU A 702 -18.97 -51.13 40.68
CA GLU A 702 -19.88 -50.46 41.60
C GLU A 702 -20.84 -51.48 42.26
N VAL A 703 -21.10 -51.32 43.56
CA VAL A 703 -22.00 -52.18 44.34
C VAL A 703 -23.02 -51.31 45.05
N ASN A 704 -24.30 -51.49 44.71
CA ASN A 704 -25.44 -50.91 45.42
C ASN A 704 -26.21 -52.03 46.13
N VAL A 705 -26.57 -51.82 47.41
CA VAL A 705 -27.31 -52.80 48.24
C VAL A 705 -28.60 -52.15 48.72
N GLU A 706 -29.72 -52.54 48.10
CA GLU A 706 -31.04 -51.99 48.41
C GLU A 706 -31.86 -52.95 49.29
N GLY A 707 -32.59 -52.38 50.26
CA GLY A 707 -33.51 -53.09 51.14
C GLY A 707 -34.78 -52.29 51.38
N ARG A 708 -35.89 -52.98 51.69
CA ARG A 708 -37.16 -52.30 52.02
C ARG A 708 -36.99 -51.48 53.30
N ARG A 709 -37.19 -50.16 53.20
CA ARG A 709 -37.32 -49.28 54.37
C ARG A 709 -38.53 -49.68 55.22
N ASN A 710 -38.34 -49.55 56.53
CA ASN A 710 -39.34 -49.64 57.61
C ASN A 710 -39.88 -51.04 57.93
N LEU A 711 -39.42 -51.61 59.05
CA LEU A 711 -40.18 -51.55 60.30
C LEU A 711 -39.20 -51.62 61.49
N LEU A 712 -39.49 -50.86 62.55
CA LEU A 712 -38.74 -50.87 63.80
C LEU A 712 -39.05 -52.14 64.60
N TYR A 713 -38.04 -52.75 65.23
CA TYR A 713 -37.81 -52.69 66.68
C TYR A 713 -36.37 -53.11 67.02
#